data_AF-E4V3G9-F1
#
_entry.id   AF-E4V3G9-F1
#
_cell.length_a   1.000
_cell.length_b   1.000
_cell.length_c   1.000
_cell.angle_alpha   90.00
_cell.angle_beta   90.00
_cell.angle_gamma   90.00
#
_symmetry.space_group_name_H-M   'P 1'
#
loop_
_entity.id
_entity.type
_entity.pdbx_description
1 polymer ?
#
loop_
_entity_poly.entity_id
_entity_poly.type
_entity_poly.pdbx_seq_one_letter_code
_entity_poly.pdbx_strand_id
1 'polypeptide(L)'
;MESPASAIISPNSDPLPDSDTVQYPVVNPQLFLSVSDDAPSIGGTIKTPFAFYVEKFSLTHDLISENEEKEPFDKYCIYTGELYGPELTSTGCSIIISGKGGVESDPDAYQGGTLQIFAEHVEAASVEKLHLDAGGGPGANRQPVTGKDVGPRGGNGGQGGRVDVIFGCIFEQAIEQGAEIVKGLMDPKKMWPTDFEDKIKRFVGFIALKEIMTAMTIPTSLSTVKIMMATPKESIQPTLIQFLIDLAAQRDSLANAFEQHTNVKGGPYGTGSMGDKQRGPNGDTGKPGSHNVYILSDPGKILDSEVCFVHPTQCRMLLDMANLLWFCGSLDEKARSANIYSRLARRLAFLGDVKDQKISKTRLAEAYRKAEPSLFILSGAPGDEPISFTLLRAIKDEAQGNLLNLLSGKTIFGDDGEKVPRGSFGFYKTAVEPLLENLKEVEKTYRRFLGGEMNAEEKKQAIRNRLAQCDFRKRLVQDEIKEKKNDLDMNLQRLHLSTESIGPAKKSLMNAFKEVEEQVKTGVTVSWEDLMSALSQVIFVHGSAPMVALQGADLIHNAIEKLESDSGVKIDRSLLLHDAKDMKESIEGLAEGYTLLKDGGVDFDDPAATKLQVIAEKADAFWSQFEDILGKPVLDNLRKRFHDYIAIVKERNAAVIGYTEAVLLLIKYQTELDALAAERADISREEYDQLGADHPTMTAFMKKLYTDAIHTTQEWLYKAQRSYLFVSLDRANVVGEQMEGFKFSTFNATTLISVNSTLITRYNTFLEKAGTEPQKFNGLRYDIDDMYVDMIKDSGTDGITHTVEIPVFDIHKPNPFGSMVDIRLTKVRFYLDGAETGSHFLDLTLKHQGKETILNKQDERFDFVHDPLITKFRYNIKDPMTMGPGTTDGDVGSVGEDRYAMVGPFTQWTFQVTTDNNPGLNLANVSKAYFMFWFTYYETM
;
A
#
# COMPACT_ATOMS: atom_id res chain seq x y z
N MET A 1 10.45 -31.15 -46.22
CA MET A 1 11.70 -31.01 -45.44
C MET A 1 11.26 -30.73 -44.03
N GLU A 2 11.24 -31.78 -43.22
CA GLU A 2 10.82 -31.75 -41.82
C GLU A 2 11.85 -30.98 -40.99
N SER A 3 11.38 -29.98 -40.24
CA SER A 3 12.17 -29.32 -39.21
C SER A 3 12.00 -30.12 -37.91
N PRO A 4 13.08 -30.53 -37.23
CA PRO A 4 12.97 -31.38 -36.06
C PRO A 4 12.41 -30.59 -34.87
N ALA A 5 11.60 -31.28 -34.06
CA ALA A 5 11.15 -30.83 -32.76
C ALA A 5 12.34 -30.37 -31.91
N SER A 6 12.36 -29.09 -31.54
CA SER A 6 13.38 -28.56 -30.64
C SER A 6 13.12 -29.10 -29.24
N ALA A 7 14.01 -29.96 -28.79
CA ALA A 7 14.11 -30.38 -27.40
C ALA A 7 14.27 -29.15 -26.48
N ILE A 8 13.58 -29.23 -25.36
CA ILE A 8 13.69 -28.35 -24.20
C ILE A 8 15.15 -28.29 -23.74
N ILE A 9 15.71 -27.08 -23.73
CA ILE A 9 16.90 -26.64 -22.99
C ILE A 9 18.22 -27.40 -23.28
N SER A 10 19.16 -26.69 -23.90
CA SER A 10 20.56 -27.11 -24.06
C SER A 10 21.25 -27.21 -22.68
N PRO A 11 22.02 -28.28 -22.35
CA PRO A 11 22.56 -28.51 -21.01
C PRO A 11 23.76 -27.62 -20.58
N ASN A 12 24.14 -26.60 -21.36
CA ASN A 12 25.41 -25.88 -21.18
C ASN A 12 25.29 -24.34 -21.14
N SER A 13 24.14 -23.82 -20.76
CA SER A 13 24.00 -22.42 -20.33
C SER A 13 23.11 -22.41 -19.12
N ASP A 14 23.67 -22.22 -17.93
CA ASP A 14 22.90 -21.99 -16.70
C ASP A 14 21.88 -20.87 -16.97
N PRO A 15 20.57 -21.18 -17.10
CA PRO A 15 19.57 -20.14 -17.11
C PRO A 15 19.48 -19.68 -15.65
N LEU A 16 19.75 -18.40 -15.42
CA LEU A 16 19.44 -17.75 -14.15
C LEU A 16 18.01 -18.16 -13.73
N PRO A 17 17.76 -18.56 -12.48
CA PRO A 17 16.40 -18.73 -12.01
C PRO A 17 15.70 -17.38 -12.13
N ASP A 18 14.68 -17.35 -12.98
CA ASP A 18 13.87 -16.18 -13.27
C ASP A 18 13.00 -15.86 -12.04
N SER A 19 13.16 -14.67 -11.45
CA SER A 19 12.35 -14.25 -10.30
C SER A 19 10.86 -14.14 -10.63
N ASP A 20 10.50 -14.06 -11.92
CA ASP A 20 9.13 -14.00 -12.41
C ASP A 20 8.47 -15.39 -12.49
N THR A 21 9.24 -16.49 -12.42
CA THR A 21 8.70 -17.85 -12.63
C THR A 21 9.19 -18.86 -11.59
N VAL A 22 8.36 -19.86 -11.30
CA VAL A 22 8.70 -20.97 -10.41
C VAL A 22 8.11 -22.26 -10.96
N GLN A 23 8.90 -23.34 -10.99
CA GLN A 23 8.49 -24.66 -11.47
C GLN A 23 8.66 -25.71 -10.37
N TYR A 24 7.66 -26.57 -10.16
CA TYR A 24 7.72 -27.66 -9.19
C TYR A 24 7.18 -28.98 -9.72
N PRO A 25 7.85 -30.12 -9.47
CA PRO A 25 9.27 -30.21 -9.09
C PRO A 25 10.18 -29.65 -10.20
N VAL A 26 11.44 -29.36 -9.90
CA VAL A 26 12.41 -28.80 -10.89
C VAL A 26 12.60 -29.73 -12.09
N VAL A 27 12.55 -31.05 -11.86
CA VAL A 27 12.62 -32.07 -12.91
C VAL A 27 11.23 -32.64 -13.15
N ASN A 28 10.71 -32.51 -14.38
CA ASN A 28 9.33 -32.87 -14.75
C ASN A 28 8.27 -32.10 -13.92
N PRO A 29 8.18 -30.77 -14.10
CA PRO A 29 7.24 -29.97 -13.35
C PRO A 29 5.79 -30.41 -13.57
N GLN A 30 5.00 -30.30 -12.51
CA GLN A 30 3.55 -30.48 -12.45
C GLN A 30 2.86 -29.16 -12.06
N LEU A 31 3.62 -28.15 -11.65
CA LEU A 31 3.14 -26.83 -11.26
C LEU A 31 4.07 -25.77 -11.86
N PHE A 32 3.48 -24.76 -12.50
CA PHE A 32 4.16 -23.59 -13.02
C PHE A 32 3.50 -22.32 -12.47
N LEU A 33 4.27 -21.52 -11.75
CA LEU A 33 3.85 -20.23 -11.20
C LEU A 33 4.55 -19.12 -11.98
N SER A 34 3.83 -18.07 -12.36
CA SER A 34 4.44 -16.89 -12.97
C SER A 34 3.71 -15.59 -12.66
N VAL A 35 4.50 -14.51 -12.57
CA VAL A 35 4.03 -13.11 -12.55
C VAL A 35 4.53 -12.31 -13.75
N SER A 36 5.13 -12.99 -14.73
CA SER A 36 5.66 -12.37 -15.93
C SER A 36 4.54 -11.76 -16.79
N ASP A 37 4.88 -10.65 -17.44
CA ASP A 37 4.07 -10.04 -18.50
C ASP A 37 4.14 -10.84 -19.82
N ASP A 38 5.02 -11.84 -19.91
CA ASP A 38 5.16 -12.74 -21.05
C ASP A 38 4.41 -14.05 -20.79
N ALA A 39 3.56 -14.46 -21.74
CA ALA A 39 2.83 -15.74 -21.63
C ALA A 39 3.80 -16.93 -21.78
N PRO A 40 3.57 -18.04 -21.05
CA PRO A 40 4.41 -19.22 -21.17
C PRO A 40 4.29 -19.85 -22.57
N SER A 41 5.42 -20.28 -23.14
CA SER A 41 5.43 -21.03 -24.40
C SER A 41 5.02 -22.48 -24.14
N ILE A 42 3.86 -22.88 -24.67
CA ILE A 42 3.32 -24.24 -24.52
C ILE A 42 3.33 -24.92 -25.89
N GLY A 43 3.92 -26.12 -25.96
CA GLY A 43 3.82 -26.96 -27.17
C GLY A 43 2.42 -27.57 -27.34
N GLY A 44 2.06 -28.07 -28.51
CA GLY A 44 0.70 -28.58 -28.79
C GLY A 44 0.23 -29.80 -27.98
N THR A 45 1.13 -30.45 -27.21
CA THR A 45 0.79 -31.58 -26.33
C THR A 45 0.84 -31.15 -24.87
N ILE A 46 -0.23 -31.44 -24.13
CA ILE A 46 -0.32 -31.16 -22.70
C ILE A 46 0.31 -32.33 -21.92
N LYS A 47 1.13 -32.02 -20.90
CA LYS A 47 1.49 -32.99 -19.86
C LYS A 47 0.46 -32.93 -18.75
N THR A 48 -0.07 -34.08 -18.31
CA THR A 48 -0.96 -34.20 -17.17
C THR A 48 -0.38 -35.15 -16.11
N PRO A 49 -0.63 -34.92 -14.80
CA PRO A 49 -1.28 -33.75 -14.23
C PRO A 49 -0.39 -32.49 -14.28
N PHE A 50 -0.97 -31.32 -14.57
CA PHE A 50 -0.22 -30.06 -14.58
C PHE A 50 -1.11 -28.84 -14.27
N ALA A 51 -0.58 -27.87 -13.53
CA ALA A 51 -1.28 -26.62 -13.21
C ALA A 51 -0.43 -25.38 -13.53
N PHE A 52 -1.04 -24.44 -14.26
CA PHE A 52 -0.51 -23.09 -14.47
C PHE A 52 -1.20 -22.11 -13.52
N TYR A 53 -0.41 -21.29 -12.83
CA TYR A 53 -0.86 -20.06 -12.16
C TYR A 53 -0.03 -18.91 -12.72
N VAL A 54 -0.55 -18.19 -13.70
CA VAL A 54 0.23 -17.23 -14.51
C VAL A 54 -0.53 -15.93 -14.75
N GLU A 55 0.13 -14.79 -14.84
CA GLU A 55 -0.61 -13.54 -15.11
C GLU A 55 -1.15 -13.46 -16.54
N LYS A 56 -0.48 -14.09 -17.50
CA LYS A 56 -0.91 -14.13 -18.90
C LYS A 56 -0.83 -15.55 -19.46
N PHE A 57 -1.86 -15.95 -20.17
CA PHE A 57 -1.92 -17.21 -20.90
C PHE A 57 -2.40 -16.97 -22.33
N SER A 58 -1.55 -17.32 -23.31
CA SER A 58 -1.87 -17.20 -24.72
C SER A 58 -2.21 -18.55 -25.33
N LEU A 59 -3.41 -18.70 -25.89
CA LEU A 59 -3.84 -19.90 -26.60
C LEU A 59 -3.99 -19.61 -28.10
N THR A 60 -2.97 -19.98 -28.88
CA THR A 60 -2.93 -19.73 -30.34
C THR A 60 -3.03 -21.01 -31.18
N HIS A 61 -3.03 -22.18 -30.53
CA HIS A 61 -3.12 -23.48 -31.17
C HIS A 61 -3.87 -24.45 -30.24
N ASP A 62 -4.35 -25.57 -30.77
CA ASP A 62 -5.00 -26.61 -29.97
C ASP A 62 -4.01 -27.25 -28.99
N LEU A 63 -4.50 -27.48 -27.77
CA LEU A 63 -3.81 -28.21 -26.71
C LEU A 63 -4.52 -29.55 -26.50
N ILE A 64 -3.80 -30.66 -26.68
CA ILE A 64 -4.40 -32.01 -26.67
C ILE A 64 -3.69 -32.93 -25.66
N SER A 65 -4.49 -33.66 -24.88
CA SER A 65 -4.11 -34.80 -24.03
C SER A 65 -5.14 -35.92 -24.12
N GLU A 66 -4.71 -37.16 -23.88
CA GLU A 66 -5.59 -38.33 -23.71
C GLU A 66 -5.46 -38.89 -22.28
N ASN A 67 -6.57 -39.03 -21.56
CA ASN A 67 -6.59 -39.67 -20.24
C ASN A 67 -6.51 -41.19 -20.39
N GLU A 68 -5.46 -41.78 -19.84
CA GLU A 68 -5.20 -43.23 -19.87
C GLU A 68 -5.39 -43.91 -18.50
N GLU A 69 -5.84 -43.16 -17.48
CA GLU A 69 -6.03 -43.68 -16.12
C GLU A 69 -7.51 -43.90 -15.77
N LYS A 70 -7.77 -44.93 -14.95
CA LYS A 70 -9.13 -45.26 -14.49
C LYS A 70 -9.51 -44.49 -13.23
N GLU A 71 -8.59 -44.23 -12.29
CA GLU A 71 -8.61 -43.20 -11.21
C GLU A 71 -7.20 -43.10 -10.58
N PRO A 72 -6.71 -41.91 -10.13
CA PRO A 72 -7.31 -40.58 -10.29
C PRO A 72 -7.15 -40.04 -11.72
N PHE A 73 -8.14 -39.33 -12.23
CA PHE A 73 -8.13 -38.84 -13.62
C PHE A 73 -7.07 -37.77 -13.87
N ASP A 74 -6.53 -37.74 -15.09
CA ASP A 74 -5.65 -36.69 -15.56
C ASP A 74 -6.29 -35.31 -15.35
N LYS A 75 -5.55 -34.43 -14.67
CA LYS A 75 -6.00 -33.08 -14.32
C LYS A 75 -5.11 -32.03 -14.96
N TYR A 76 -5.71 -31.11 -15.71
CA TYR A 76 -5.02 -29.94 -16.23
C TYR A 76 -5.69 -28.66 -15.77
N CYS A 77 -4.88 -27.72 -15.28
CA CYS A 77 -5.37 -26.46 -14.73
C CYS A 77 -4.72 -25.27 -15.42
N ILE A 78 -5.52 -24.31 -15.86
CA ILE A 78 -5.05 -23.01 -16.33
C ILE A 78 -5.69 -21.95 -15.44
N TYR A 79 -4.90 -21.37 -14.55
CA TYR A 79 -5.34 -20.27 -13.71
C TYR A 79 -4.56 -19.03 -14.09
N THR A 80 -5.27 -18.03 -14.62
CA THR A 80 -4.62 -16.86 -15.21
C THR A 80 -5.27 -15.53 -14.91
N GLY A 81 -4.45 -14.48 -14.89
CA GLY A 81 -4.92 -13.10 -14.87
C GLY A 81 -5.61 -12.70 -16.18
N GLU A 82 -5.09 -13.16 -17.32
CA GLU A 82 -5.57 -12.83 -18.66
C GLU A 82 -5.45 -14.04 -19.59
N LEU A 83 -6.58 -14.47 -20.17
CA LEU A 83 -6.63 -15.47 -21.23
C LEU A 83 -6.94 -14.79 -22.56
N TYR A 84 -6.02 -14.93 -23.52
CA TYR A 84 -6.15 -14.35 -24.87
C TYR A 84 -5.56 -15.28 -25.94
N GLY A 85 -5.74 -14.94 -27.21
CA GLY A 85 -5.22 -15.70 -28.34
C GLY A 85 -6.29 -16.37 -29.21
N PRO A 86 -7.35 -17.03 -28.68
CA PRO A 86 -8.36 -17.68 -29.51
C PRO A 86 -9.02 -16.74 -30.52
N GLU A 87 -9.25 -15.48 -30.12
CA GLU A 87 -9.80 -14.41 -30.96
C GLU A 87 -8.90 -14.09 -32.17
N LEU A 88 -7.59 -14.29 -32.04
CA LEU A 88 -6.58 -14.03 -33.08
C LEU A 88 -6.52 -15.13 -34.14
N THR A 89 -7.11 -16.31 -33.88
CA THR A 89 -7.13 -17.41 -34.85
C THR A 89 -8.40 -17.38 -35.70
N SER A 90 -8.30 -17.87 -36.94
CA SER A 90 -9.44 -17.91 -37.86
C SER A 90 -10.46 -19.00 -37.52
N THR A 91 -10.00 -20.08 -36.89
CA THR A 91 -10.80 -21.29 -36.60
C THR A 91 -11.13 -21.46 -35.12
N GLY A 92 -10.61 -20.59 -34.25
CA GLY A 92 -10.62 -20.81 -32.81
C GLY A 92 -9.55 -21.82 -32.36
N CYS A 93 -9.52 -22.07 -31.05
CA CYS A 93 -8.58 -22.96 -30.39
C CYS A 93 -9.31 -23.89 -29.40
N SER A 94 -8.80 -25.11 -29.26
CA SER A 94 -9.39 -26.13 -28.39
C SER A 94 -8.42 -26.55 -27.27
N ILE A 95 -8.96 -26.84 -26.09
CA ILE A 95 -8.25 -27.53 -25.00
C ILE A 95 -8.95 -28.86 -24.77
N ILE A 96 -8.26 -29.96 -25.10
CA ILE A 96 -8.81 -31.31 -25.18
C ILE A 96 -8.10 -32.22 -24.17
N ILE A 97 -8.87 -32.82 -23.27
CA ILE A 97 -8.43 -33.86 -22.30
C ILE A 97 -9.40 -35.04 -22.40
N SER A 98 -9.47 -35.63 -23.58
CA SER A 98 -10.41 -36.71 -23.88
C SER A 98 -9.96 -38.04 -23.28
N GLY A 99 -10.88 -38.95 -23.04
CA GLY A 99 -10.52 -40.31 -22.65
C GLY A 99 -9.86 -41.07 -23.81
N LYS A 100 -8.84 -41.87 -23.52
CA LYS A 100 -8.23 -42.75 -24.52
C LYS A 100 -9.22 -43.79 -25.04
N GLY A 101 -9.21 -44.02 -26.34
CA GLY A 101 -10.05 -45.04 -26.98
C GLY A 101 -9.68 -46.46 -26.54
N GLY A 102 -10.68 -47.34 -26.51
CA GLY A 102 -10.47 -48.76 -26.25
C GLY A 102 -9.68 -49.42 -27.38
N VAL A 103 -8.94 -50.48 -27.05
CA VAL A 103 -8.15 -51.27 -28.00
C VAL A 103 -8.53 -52.74 -27.95
N GLU A 104 -8.08 -53.57 -28.91
CA GLU A 104 -8.51 -54.98 -28.98
C GLU A 104 -8.19 -55.78 -27.70
N SER A 105 -7.12 -55.42 -26.98
CA SER A 105 -6.72 -56.05 -25.71
C SER A 105 -7.48 -55.54 -24.48
N ASP A 106 -7.90 -54.27 -24.47
CA ASP A 106 -8.78 -53.67 -23.45
C ASP A 106 -9.88 -52.89 -24.20
N PRO A 107 -11.01 -53.53 -24.53
CA PRO A 107 -11.97 -52.95 -25.47
C PRO A 107 -12.72 -51.75 -24.90
N ASP A 108 -12.82 -51.64 -23.58
CA ASP A 108 -13.49 -50.53 -22.93
C ASP A 108 -12.59 -49.28 -22.95
N ALA A 109 -13.19 -48.15 -23.30
CA ALA A 109 -12.48 -46.89 -23.38
C ALA A 109 -12.37 -46.18 -22.02
N TYR A 110 -11.43 -45.25 -21.93
CA TYR A 110 -11.15 -44.48 -20.73
C TYR A 110 -12.08 -43.28 -20.62
N GLN A 111 -12.35 -42.87 -19.38
CA GLN A 111 -13.12 -41.66 -19.08
C GLN A 111 -12.34 -40.40 -19.47
N GLY A 112 -13.04 -39.31 -19.80
CA GLY A 112 -12.43 -37.99 -20.02
C GLY A 112 -11.79 -37.42 -18.75
N GLY A 113 -10.77 -36.58 -18.90
CA GLY A 113 -10.04 -36.00 -17.78
C GLY A 113 -10.77 -34.86 -17.06
N THR A 114 -10.04 -34.14 -16.22
CA THR A 114 -10.53 -32.94 -15.52
C THR A 114 -9.81 -31.70 -16.02
N LEU A 115 -10.55 -30.75 -16.56
CA LEU A 115 -10.08 -29.43 -16.96
C LEU A 115 -10.61 -28.37 -15.98
N GLN A 116 -9.72 -27.55 -15.44
CA GLN A 116 -10.09 -26.42 -14.59
C GLN A 116 -9.49 -25.13 -15.15
N ILE A 117 -10.33 -24.12 -15.36
CA ILE A 117 -9.91 -22.82 -15.89
C ILE A 117 -10.31 -21.73 -14.91
N PHE A 118 -9.36 -20.84 -14.61
CA PHE A 118 -9.62 -19.54 -14.03
C PHE A 118 -9.05 -18.48 -14.97
N ALA A 119 -9.86 -17.49 -15.33
CA ALA A 119 -9.41 -16.31 -16.06
C ALA A 119 -9.97 -15.07 -15.38
N GLU A 120 -9.12 -14.27 -14.73
CA GLU A 120 -9.55 -13.03 -14.07
C GLU A 120 -10.07 -12.00 -15.10
N HIS A 121 -9.54 -12.08 -16.32
CA HIS A 121 -9.96 -11.33 -17.49
C HIS A 121 -9.95 -12.23 -18.74
N VAL A 122 -11.00 -12.13 -19.54
CA VAL A 122 -11.14 -12.78 -20.86
C VAL A 122 -12.10 -11.96 -21.71
N GLU A 123 -11.74 -11.68 -22.95
CA GLU A 123 -12.62 -10.96 -23.88
C GLU A 123 -13.72 -11.88 -24.41
N ALA A 124 -14.90 -11.31 -24.69
CA ALA A 124 -16.03 -12.07 -25.26
C ALA A 124 -15.67 -12.78 -26.57
N ALA A 125 -14.90 -12.10 -27.44
CA ALA A 125 -14.42 -12.66 -28.71
C ALA A 125 -13.50 -13.88 -28.52
N SER A 126 -12.75 -13.94 -27.42
CA SER A 126 -11.91 -15.10 -27.08
C SER A 126 -12.78 -16.29 -26.69
N VAL A 127 -13.82 -16.08 -25.88
CA VAL A 127 -14.71 -17.16 -25.42
C VAL A 127 -15.51 -17.77 -26.56
N GLU A 128 -15.99 -16.95 -27.52
CA GLU A 128 -16.69 -17.44 -28.72
C GLU A 128 -15.86 -18.38 -29.59
N LYS A 129 -14.52 -18.31 -29.48
CA LYS A 129 -13.57 -19.10 -30.26
C LYS A 129 -12.78 -20.11 -29.43
N LEU A 130 -13.15 -20.30 -28.16
CA LEU A 130 -12.50 -21.24 -27.25
C LEU A 130 -13.37 -22.48 -27.07
N HIS A 131 -12.84 -23.65 -27.41
CA HIS A 131 -13.53 -24.92 -27.21
C HIS A 131 -12.88 -25.74 -26.09
N LEU A 132 -13.69 -26.23 -25.16
CA LEU A 132 -13.23 -27.04 -24.02
C LEU A 132 -13.79 -28.46 -24.16
N ASP A 133 -12.92 -29.48 -24.25
CA ASP A 133 -13.35 -30.87 -24.45
C ASP A 133 -12.75 -31.80 -23.39
N ALA A 134 -13.60 -32.45 -22.62
CA ALA A 134 -13.25 -33.54 -21.71
C ALA A 134 -14.15 -34.77 -21.98
N GLY A 135 -14.41 -35.08 -23.25
CA GLY A 135 -15.25 -36.20 -23.66
C GLY A 135 -14.65 -37.57 -23.35
N GLY A 136 -15.51 -38.58 -23.19
CA GLY A 136 -15.07 -39.96 -23.00
C GLY A 136 -14.51 -40.60 -24.27
N GLY A 137 -13.58 -41.54 -24.12
CA GLY A 137 -12.97 -42.23 -25.25
C GLY A 137 -13.93 -43.16 -25.99
N PRO A 138 -13.72 -43.41 -27.29
CA PRO A 138 -14.54 -44.34 -28.06
C PRO A 138 -14.21 -45.81 -27.73
N GLY A 139 -15.24 -46.63 -27.49
CA GLY A 139 -15.09 -48.07 -27.26
C GLY A 139 -14.56 -48.82 -28.50
N ALA A 140 -13.77 -49.87 -28.29
CA ALA A 140 -13.15 -50.60 -29.39
C ALA A 140 -14.17 -51.38 -30.23
N ASN A 141 -14.09 -51.24 -31.56
CA ASN A 141 -14.73 -52.17 -32.49
C ASN A 141 -13.96 -53.49 -32.50
N ARG A 142 -14.67 -54.62 -32.33
CA ARG A 142 -14.03 -55.94 -32.27
C ARG A 142 -13.80 -56.54 -33.66
N GLN A 143 -12.74 -57.32 -33.79
CA GLN A 143 -12.48 -58.14 -35.00
C GLN A 143 -13.26 -59.47 -34.97
N PRO A 144 -13.69 -60.02 -36.12
CA PRO A 144 -14.34 -61.34 -36.20
C PRO A 144 -13.47 -62.46 -35.62
N VAL A 145 -14.09 -63.50 -35.05
CA VAL A 145 -13.38 -64.65 -34.46
C VAL A 145 -13.95 -65.98 -34.94
N THR A 146 -13.09 -66.98 -35.12
CA THR A 146 -13.46 -68.35 -35.48
C THR A 146 -13.30 -69.30 -34.29
N GLY A 147 -14.18 -70.29 -34.15
CA GLY A 147 -14.18 -71.26 -33.04
C GLY A 147 -15.05 -70.84 -31.86
N LYS A 148 -15.92 -69.84 -32.03
CA LYS A 148 -16.94 -69.40 -31.07
C LYS A 148 -18.23 -69.10 -31.81
N ASP A 149 -19.34 -69.67 -31.34
CA ASP A 149 -20.67 -69.46 -31.96
C ASP A 149 -21.10 -67.98 -31.95
N VAL A 150 -20.69 -67.20 -30.95
CA VAL A 150 -20.99 -65.77 -30.79
C VAL A 150 -19.69 -64.98 -30.79
N GLY A 151 -19.63 -63.91 -31.60
CA GLY A 151 -18.49 -63.01 -31.59
C GLY A 151 -18.36 -62.22 -30.28
N PRO A 152 -17.17 -61.69 -29.95
CA PRO A 152 -16.95 -60.86 -28.77
C PRO A 152 -17.80 -59.59 -28.77
N ARG A 153 -18.17 -59.15 -27.57
CA ARG A 153 -18.88 -57.89 -27.32
C ARG A 153 -17.99 -56.69 -27.64
N GLY A 154 -18.58 -55.67 -28.25
CA GLY A 154 -17.95 -54.37 -28.49
C GLY A 154 -17.57 -53.65 -27.20
N GLY A 155 -16.52 -52.84 -27.25
CA GLY A 155 -16.07 -52.06 -26.09
C GLY A 155 -17.08 -51.03 -25.62
N ASN A 156 -17.17 -50.80 -24.31
CA ASN A 156 -17.95 -49.70 -23.77
C ASN A 156 -17.25 -48.36 -24.03
N GLY A 157 -18.03 -47.31 -24.33
CA GLY A 157 -17.51 -45.96 -24.43
C GLY A 157 -17.17 -45.39 -23.06
N GLY A 158 -16.12 -44.59 -22.99
CA GLY A 158 -15.66 -43.96 -21.75
C GLY A 158 -16.66 -42.94 -21.24
N GLN A 159 -16.72 -42.73 -19.92
CA GLN A 159 -17.56 -41.67 -19.36
C GLN A 159 -17.01 -40.29 -19.74
N GLY A 160 -17.87 -39.28 -19.81
CA GLY A 160 -17.43 -37.89 -19.93
C GLY A 160 -16.70 -37.44 -18.66
N GLY A 161 -15.75 -36.53 -18.83
CA GLY A 161 -14.93 -35.94 -17.78
C GLY A 161 -15.57 -34.73 -17.12
N ARG A 162 -14.73 -33.86 -16.56
CA ARG A 162 -15.19 -32.67 -15.82
C ARG A 162 -14.53 -31.39 -16.33
N VAL A 163 -15.33 -30.35 -16.51
CA VAL A 163 -14.83 -29.00 -16.88
C VAL A 163 -15.39 -27.97 -15.88
N ASP A 164 -14.52 -27.32 -15.11
CA ASP A 164 -14.94 -26.19 -14.26
C ASP A 164 -14.28 -24.90 -14.74
N VAL A 165 -15.06 -23.83 -14.90
CA VAL A 165 -14.58 -22.51 -15.31
C VAL A 165 -14.94 -21.48 -14.25
N ILE A 166 -13.97 -20.71 -13.79
CA ILE A 166 -14.17 -19.48 -13.02
C ILE A 166 -13.70 -18.31 -13.89
N PHE A 167 -14.53 -17.30 -14.12
CA PHE A 167 -14.10 -16.15 -14.91
C PHE A 167 -14.48 -14.81 -14.26
N GLY A 168 -13.61 -13.82 -14.41
CA GLY A 168 -13.93 -12.41 -14.19
C GLY A 168 -14.24 -11.73 -15.53
N CYS A 169 -14.97 -10.62 -15.48
CA CYS A 169 -15.21 -9.80 -16.65
C CYS A 169 -15.21 -8.31 -16.29
N ILE A 170 -14.96 -7.47 -17.30
CA ILE A 170 -14.85 -6.01 -17.14
C ILE A 170 -16.19 -5.36 -16.77
N PHE A 171 -17.31 -6.00 -17.13
CA PHE A 171 -18.66 -5.51 -16.84
C PHE A 171 -18.91 -5.39 -15.33
N GLU A 172 -18.31 -6.25 -14.52
CA GLU A 172 -18.54 -6.26 -13.06
C GLU A 172 -18.07 -5.00 -12.36
N GLN A 173 -16.93 -4.43 -12.77
CA GLN A 173 -16.43 -3.19 -12.18
C GLN A 173 -17.37 -2.02 -12.49
N ALA A 174 -17.91 -1.97 -13.72
CA ALA A 174 -18.92 -0.99 -14.08
C ALA A 174 -20.23 -1.21 -13.30
N ILE A 175 -20.65 -2.47 -13.11
CA ILE A 175 -21.84 -2.84 -12.34
C ILE A 175 -21.71 -2.40 -10.88
N GLU A 176 -20.60 -2.73 -10.20
CA GLU A 176 -20.35 -2.34 -8.80
C GLU A 176 -20.37 -0.83 -8.62
N GLN A 177 -19.62 -0.08 -9.44
CA GLN A 177 -19.57 1.38 -9.34
C GLN A 177 -20.93 2.02 -9.63
N GLY A 178 -21.65 1.51 -10.64
CA GLY A 178 -23.00 1.98 -10.96
C GLY A 178 -24.01 1.66 -9.87
N ALA A 179 -23.95 0.47 -9.27
CA ALA A 179 -24.82 0.06 -8.16
C ALA A 179 -24.61 0.95 -6.92
N GLU A 180 -23.38 1.35 -6.63
CA GLU A 180 -23.05 2.30 -5.57
C GLU A 180 -23.62 3.73 -5.83
N ILE A 181 -23.69 4.14 -7.10
CA ILE A 181 -24.39 5.37 -7.49
C ILE A 181 -25.90 5.19 -7.30
N VAL A 182 -26.50 4.10 -7.79
CA VAL A 182 -27.95 3.83 -7.62
C VAL A 182 -28.34 3.79 -6.15
N LYS A 183 -27.58 3.08 -5.31
CA LYS A 183 -27.80 3.01 -3.87
C LYS A 183 -27.73 4.40 -3.23
N GLY A 184 -26.76 5.22 -3.64
CA GLY A 184 -26.70 6.59 -3.18
C GLY A 184 -27.88 7.45 -3.67
N LEU A 185 -28.36 7.26 -4.90
CA LEU A 185 -29.51 7.98 -5.44
C LEU A 185 -30.81 7.68 -4.68
N MET A 186 -30.90 6.48 -4.08
CA MET A 186 -32.01 6.07 -3.20
C MET A 186 -31.90 6.64 -1.78
N ASP A 187 -30.75 7.17 -1.39
CA ASP A 187 -30.55 7.81 -0.08
C ASP A 187 -31.11 9.24 -0.11
N PRO A 188 -32.18 9.55 0.67
CA PRO A 188 -32.76 10.89 0.68
C PRO A 188 -31.83 11.96 1.26
N LYS A 189 -30.74 11.56 1.93
CA LYS A 189 -29.72 12.46 2.48
C LYS A 189 -28.66 12.86 1.45
N LYS A 190 -28.69 12.33 0.22
CA LYS A 190 -27.68 12.63 -0.80
C LYS A 190 -28.23 13.52 -1.91
N MET A 191 -27.48 14.56 -2.25
CA MET A 191 -27.78 15.52 -3.30
C MET A 191 -27.12 15.14 -4.62
N TRP A 192 -27.92 15.08 -5.68
CA TRP A 192 -27.44 14.90 -7.04
C TRP A 192 -27.18 16.27 -7.69
N PRO A 193 -26.09 16.46 -8.47
CA PRO A 193 -25.02 15.50 -8.77
C PRO A 193 -23.81 15.56 -7.82
N THR A 194 -23.77 16.56 -6.93
CA THR A 194 -22.57 16.92 -6.14
C THR A 194 -22.01 15.78 -5.31
N ASP A 195 -22.87 15.01 -4.64
CA ASP A 195 -22.41 13.94 -3.72
C ASP A 195 -21.91 12.69 -4.46
N PHE A 196 -21.93 12.72 -5.79
CA PHE A 196 -21.67 11.58 -6.66
C PHE A 196 -20.51 11.82 -7.62
N GLU A 197 -19.89 13.00 -7.64
CA GLU A 197 -18.89 13.38 -8.66
C GLU A 197 -17.76 12.36 -8.80
N ASP A 198 -17.11 11.95 -7.72
CA ASP A 198 -16.02 10.97 -7.77
C ASP A 198 -16.48 9.57 -8.20
N LYS A 199 -17.69 9.18 -7.79
CA LYS A 199 -18.30 7.92 -8.22
C LYS A 199 -18.65 7.97 -9.71
N ILE A 200 -19.15 9.09 -10.20
CA ILE A 200 -19.43 9.33 -11.63
C ILE A 200 -18.13 9.27 -12.43
N LYS A 201 -17.05 9.94 -11.98
CA LYS A 201 -15.74 9.88 -12.63
C LYS A 201 -15.25 8.44 -12.77
N ARG A 202 -15.29 7.66 -11.70
CA ARG A 202 -14.90 6.23 -11.72
C ARG A 202 -15.79 5.42 -12.65
N PHE A 203 -17.10 5.52 -12.52
CA PHE A 203 -18.06 4.79 -13.34
C PHE A 203 -17.91 5.11 -14.83
N VAL A 204 -17.85 6.40 -15.19
CA VAL A 204 -17.63 6.85 -16.57
C VAL A 204 -16.29 6.33 -17.11
N GLY A 205 -15.25 6.31 -16.28
CA GLY A 205 -13.96 5.72 -16.63
C GLY A 205 -14.06 4.24 -17.01
N PHE A 206 -14.82 3.44 -16.24
CA PHE A 206 -15.02 2.02 -16.54
C PHE A 206 -15.83 1.81 -17.81
N ILE A 207 -16.95 2.50 -17.99
CA ILE A 207 -17.80 2.29 -19.18
C ILE A 207 -17.15 2.79 -20.47
N ALA A 208 -16.18 3.71 -20.37
CA ALA A 208 -15.38 4.18 -21.50
C ALA A 208 -14.29 3.18 -21.93
N LEU A 209 -14.13 2.04 -21.25
CA LEU A 209 -13.20 1.00 -21.65
C LEU A 209 -13.64 0.40 -23.00
N LYS A 210 -12.67 0.19 -23.89
CA LYS A 210 -12.88 -0.22 -25.29
C LYS A 210 -13.77 -1.46 -25.40
N GLU A 211 -13.59 -2.43 -24.52
CA GLU A 211 -14.36 -3.67 -24.48
C GLU A 211 -15.86 -3.40 -24.22
N ILE A 212 -16.18 -2.56 -23.22
CA ILE A 212 -17.57 -2.18 -22.92
C ILE A 212 -18.17 -1.41 -24.09
N MET A 213 -17.42 -0.46 -24.66
CA MET A 213 -17.86 0.31 -25.85
C MET A 213 -18.08 -0.58 -27.09
N THR A 214 -17.37 -1.70 -27.19
CA THR A 214 -17.52 -2.67 -28.30
C THR A 214 -18.72 -3.58 -28.07
N ALA A 215 -18.96 -3.99 -26.82
CA ALA A 215 -20.05 -4.88 -26.45
C ALA A 215 -21.41 -4.19 -26.39
N MET A 216 -21.45 -2.89 -26.07
CA MET A 216 -22.72 -2.17 -25.87
C MET A 216 -22.66 -0.69 -26.23
N THR A 217 -23.83 -0.14 -26.55
CA THR A 217 -24.00 1.30 -26.78
C THR A 217 -24.20 2.02 -25.44
N ILE A 218 -23.31 2.96 -25.14
CA ILE A 218 -23.43 3.78 -23.92
C ILE A 218 -24.52 4.84 -24.12
N PRO A 219 -25.52 4.93 -23.23
CA PRO A 219 -26.52 6.00 -23.27
C PRO A 219 -25.87 7.38 -23.22
N THR A 220 -26.36 8.34 -24.01
CA THR A 220 -25.78 9.69 -24.08
C THR A 220 -25.69 10.35 -22.70
N SER A 221 -26.70 10.13 -21.85
CA SER A 221 -26.73 10.64 -20.47
C SER A 221 -25.63 10.09 -19.56
N LEU A 222 -25.00 8.96 -19.92
CA LEU A 222 -23.89 8.34 -19.16
C LEU A 222 -22.53 8.58 -19.83
N SER A 223 -22.49 9.09 -21.07
CA SER A 223 -21.31 9.08 -21.92
C SER A 223 -20.09 9.86 -21.42
N THR A 224 -20.29 10.91 -20.63
CA THR A 224 -19.21 11.70 -20.03
C THR A 224 -19.60 12.16 -18.63
N VAL A 225 -18.61 12.43 -17.78
CA VAL A 225 -18.81 12.99 -16.43
C VAL A 225 -19.66 14.25 -16.49
N LYS A 226 -19.32 15.17 -17.41
CA LYS A 226 -20.04 16.45 -17.59
C LYS A 226 -21.51 16.23 -17.95
N ILE A 227 -21.80 15.32 -18.88
CA ILE A 227 -23.17 15.06 -19.32
C ILE A 227 -23.97 14.35 -18.23
N MET A 228 -23.37 13.37 -17.56
CA MET A 228 -23.99 12.64 -16.47
C MET A 228 -24.37 13.58 -15.33
N MET A 229 -23.44 14.41 -14.86
CA MET A 229 -23.72 15.40 -13.81
C MET A 229 -24.79 16.43 -14.22
N ALA A 230 -24.85 16.82 -15.50
CA ALA A 230 -25.85 17.76 -15.99
C ALA A 230 -27.25 17.14 -16.16
N THR A 231 -27.37 15.80 -16.15
CA THR A 231 -28.64 15.10 -16.35
C THR A 231 -29.45 15.09 -15.04
N PRO A 232 -30.76 15.43 -15.05
CA PRO A 232 -31.58 15.41 -13.84
C PRO A 232 -31.67 14.04 -13.17
N LYS A 233 -31.79 14.02 -11.83
CA LYS A 233 -31.87 12.79 -11.02
C LYS A 233 -32.95 11.82 -11.51
N GLU A 234 -34.11 12.35 -11.86
CA GLU A 234 -35.28 11.58 -12.31
C GLU A 234 -35.05 10.90 -13.66
N SER A 235 -34.13 11.43 -14.47
CA SER A 235 -33.75 10.87 -15.76
C SER A 235 -32.55 9.93 -15.65
N ILE A 236 -31.58 10.26 -14.79
CA ILE A 236 -30.35 9.48 -14.66
C ILE A 236 -30.60 8.14 -13.95
N GLN A 237 -31.45 8.13 -12.93
CA GLN A 237 -31.70 6.94 -12.11
C GLN A 237 -32.25 5.77 -12.94
N PRO A 238 -33.36 5.90 -13.70
CA PRO A 238 -33.86 4.80 -14.51
C PRO A 238 -32.89 4.42 -15.64
N THR A 239 -32.20 5.40 -16.23
CA THR A 239 -31.22 5.13 -17.29
C THR A 239 -30.04 4.31 -16.78
N LEU A 240 -29.50 4.67 -15.61
CA LEU A 240 -28.41 3.96 -14.96
C LEU A 240 -28.84 2.55 -14.56
N ILE A 241 -30.03 2.38 -13.95
CA ILE A 241 -30.55 1.05 -13.59
C ILE A 241 -30.67 0.16 -14.83
N GLN A 242 -31.24 0.67 -15.92
CA GLN A 242 -31.38 -0.10 -17.15
C GLN A 242 -30.01 -0.47 -17.73
N PHE A 243 -29.07 0.47 -17.76
CA PHE A 243 -27.73 0.21 -18.26
C PHE A 243 -26.99 -0.86 -17.42
N LEU A 244 -27.18 -0.88 -16.09
CA LEU A 244 -26.62 -1.92 -15.22
C LEU A 244 -27.26 -3.30 -15.47
N ILE A 245 -28.56 -3.34 -15.78
CA ILE A 245 -29.24 -4.58 -16.21
C ILE A 245 -28.64 -5.08 -17.53
N ASP A 246 -28.42 -4.17 -18.48
CA ASP A 246 -27.84 -4.52 -19.79
C ASP A 246 -26.39 -5.02 -19.63
N LEU A 247 -25.59 -4.42 -18.73
CA LEU A 247 -24.26 -4.90 -18.37
C LEU A 247 -24.31 -6.31 -17.76
N ALA A 248 -25.25 -6.56 -16.84
CA ALA A 248 -25.43 -7.87 -16.24
C ALA A 248 -25.83 -8.93 -17.29
N ALA A 249 -26.66 -8.56 -18.27
CA ALA A 249 -27.03 -9.45 -19.37
C ALA A 249 -25.82 -9.81 -20.26
N GLN A 250 -24.90 -8.87 -20.52
CA GLN A 250 -23.66 -9.15 -21.26
C GLN A 250 -22.76 -10.13 -20.50
N ARG A 251 -22.61 -9.93 -19.19
CA ARG A 251 -21.91 -10.89 -18.32
C ARG A 251 -22.54 -12.28 -18.37
N ASP A 252 -23.86 -12.37 -18.23
CA ASP A 252 -24.55 -13.66 -18.22
C ASP A 252 -24.46 -14.36 -19.60
N SER A 253 -24.43 -13.59 -20.69
CA SER A 253 -24.15 -14.12 -22.04
C SER A 253 -22.76 -14.74 -22.15
N LEU A 254 -21.76 -14.16 -21.49
CA LEU A 254 -20.40 -14.71 -21.46
C LEU A 254 -20.35 -16.04 -20.69
N ALA A 255 -21.06 -16.16 -19.57
CA ALA A 255 -21.21 -17.42 -18.85
C ALA A 255 -21.85 -18.50 -19.74
N ASN A 256 -22.94 -18.16 -20.43
CA ASN A 256 -23.61 -19.07 -21.36
C ASN A 256 -22.70 -19.49 -22.53
N ALA A 257 -21.83 -18.59 -23.01
CA ALA A 257 -20.88 -18.92 -24.06
C ALA A 257 -19.88 -19.99 -23.60
N PHE A 258 -19.36 -19.91 -22.37
CA PHE A 258 -18.53 -20.99 -21.81
C PHE A 258 -19.27 -22.32 -21.74
N GLU A 259 -20.53 -22.32 -21.30
CA GLU A 259 -21.35 -23.55 -21.24
C GLU A 259 -21.55 -24.18 -22.63
N GLN A 260 -21.86 -23.36 -23.64
CA GLN A 260 -22.12 -23.84 -25.01
C GLN A 260 -20.88 -24.41 -25.69
N HIS A 261 -19.70 -23.87 -25.40
CA HIS A 261 -18.44 -24.32 -25.99
C HIS A 261 -17.73 -25.41 -25.18
N THR A 262 -18.42 -26.02 -24.22
CA THR A 262 -17.90 -27.12 -23.39
C THR A 262 -18.50 -28.47 -23.79
N ASN A 263 -17.65 -29.46 -24.10
CA ASN A 263 -18.03 -30.83 -24.41
C ASN A 263 -17.58 -31.80 -23.29
N VAL A 264 -18.56 -32.37 -22.59
CA VAL A 264 -18.34 -33.43 -21.58
C VAL A 264 -19.15 -34.70 -21.89
N LYS A 265 -19.42 -34.97 -23.18
CA LYS A 265 -20.21 -36.14 -23.58
C LYS A 265 -19.45 -37.43 -23.29
N GLY A 266 -20.20 -38.50 -23.01
CA GLY A 266 -19.62 -39.84 -22.97
C GLY A 266 -19.22 -40.31 -24.36
N GLY A 267 -18.20 -41.16 -24.40
CA GLY A 267 -17.68 -41.72 -25.62
C GLY A 267 -18.66 -42.70 -26.28
N PRO A 268 -18.61 -42.85 -27.61
CA PRO A 268 -19.46 -43.80 -28.32
C PRO A 268 -19.07 -45.25 -27.98
N TYR A 269 -20.02 -46.17 -28.06
CA TYR A 269 -19.75 -47.61 -27.91
C TYR A 269 -19.03 -48.19 -29.13
N GLY A 270 -18.25 -49.24 -28.88
CA GLY A 270 -17.70 -50.12 -29.90
C GLY A 270 -18.70 -51.17 -30.37
N THR A 271 -18.59 -51.58 -31.64
CA THR A 271 -19.45 -52.59 -32.24
C THR A 271 -18.93 -54.01 -31.99
N GLY A 272 -19.85 -54.93 -31.67
CA GLY A 272 -19.53 -56.35 -31.51
C GLY A 272 -19.25 -57.03 -32.85
N SER A 273 -18.38 -58.03 -32.84
CA SER A 273 -17.95 -58.72 -34.08
C SER A 273 -18.70 -60.00 -34.35
N MET A 274 -18.52 -60.57 -35.54
CA MET A 274 -19.17 -61.82 -35.95
C MET A 274 -18.41 -63.05 -35.40
N GLY A 275 -19.14 -63.99 -34.81
CA GLY A 275 -18.65 -65.35 -34.53
C GLY A 275 -19.12 -66.34 -35.60
N ASP A 276 -18.96 -67.64 -35.37
CA ASP A 276 -19.30 -68.66 -36.36
C ASP A 276 -20.80 -68.72 -36.70
N LYS A 277 -21.68 -68.23 -35.81
CA LYS A 277 -23.14 -68.24 -36.01
C LYS A 277 -23.83 -66.90 -35.80
N GLN A 278 -23.38 -66.07 -34.86
CA GLN A 278 -24.01 -64.80 -34.54
C GLN A 278 -23.04 -63.71 -34.10
N ARG A 279 -23.46 -62.45 -34.26
CA ARG A 279 -22.69 -61.27 -33.86
C ARG A 279 -22.78 -61.07 -32.33
N GLY A 280 -21.66 -60.70 -31.73
CA GLY A 280 -21.63 -60.23 -30.35
C GLY A 280 -22.41 -58.93 -30.15
N PRO A 281 -22.90 -58.65 -28.94
CA PRO A 281 -23.57 -57.38 -28.65
C PRO A 281 -22.61 -56.18 -28.79
N ASN A 282 -23.17 -55.00 -29.02
CA ASN A 282 -22.41 -53.75 -28.94
C ASN A 282 -22.07 -53.43 -27.47
N GLY A 283 -21.10 -52.54 -27.26
CA GLY A 283 -20.87 -51.93 -25.96
C GLY A 283 -21.95 -50.91 -25.59
N ASP A 284 -21.83 -50.35 -24.39
CA ASP A 284 -22.70 -49.27 -23.91
C ASP A 284 -22.06 -47.89 -24.19
N THR A 285 -22.87 -46.88 -24.51
CA THR A 285 -22.37 -45.49 -24.64
C THR A 285 -21.99 -44.98 -23.26
N GLY A 286 -20.89 -44.23 -23.17
CA GLY A 286 -20.51 -43.55 -21.95
C GLY A 286 -21.58 -42.56 -21.49
N LYS A 287 -21.70 -42.36 -20.18
CA LYS A 287 -22.55 -41.30 -19.63
C LYS A 287 -21.87 -39.94 -19.80
N PRO A 288 -22.62 -38.85 -20.01
CA PRO A 288 -22.07 -37.49 -19.93
C PRO A 288 -21.45 -37.24 -18.55
N GLY A 289 -20.37 -36.47 -18.53
CA GLY A 289 -19.75 -35.95 -17.34
C GLY A 289 -20.41 -34.66 -16.85
N SER A 290 -19.65 -33.78 -16.21
CA SER A 290 -20.16 -32.55 -15.58
C SER A 290 -19.39 -31.31 -16.02
N HIS A 291 -20.08 -30.18 -16.18
CA HIS A 291 -19.43 -28.89 -16.29
C HIS A 291 -20.08 -27.85 -15.37
N ASN A 292 -19.28 -26.90 -14.87
CA ASN A 292 -19.76 -25.79 -14.05
C ASN A 292 -19.06 -24.50 -14.49
N VAL A 293 -19.82 -23.40 -14.55
CA VAL A 293 -19.30 -22.07 -14.85
C VAL A 293 -19.63 -21.14 -13.68
N TYR A 294 -18.62 -20.46 -13.15
CA TYR A 294 -18.72 -19.56 -12.00
C TYR A 294 -18.20 -18.17 -12.37
N ILE A 295 -18.83 -17.15 -11.81
CA ILE A 295 -18.43 -15.75 -11.98
C ILE A 295 -17.63 -15.33 -10.74
N LEU A 296 -16.46 -14.70 -10.94
CA LEU A 296 -15.54 -14.30 -9.85
C LEU A 296 -16.19 -13.35 -8.82
N SER A 297 -17.18 -12.56 -9.23
CA SER A 297 -17.92 -11.61 -8.39
C SER A 297 -19.00 -12.26 -7.50
N ASP A 298 -19.25 -13.58 -7.65
CA ASP A 298 -20.20 -14.32 -6.80
C ASP A 298 -19.43 -15.18 -5.78
N PRO A 299 -18.98 -14.60 -4.66
CA PRO A 299 -18.19 -15.32 -3.65
C PRO A 299 -18.96 -16.50 -3.07
N GLY A 300 -20.30 -16.44 -3.00
CA GLY A 300 -21.11 -17.55 -2.51
C GLY A 300 -20.96 -18.79 -3.40
N LYS A 301 -21.08 -18.61 -4.72
CA LYS A 301 -20.90 -19.71 -5.68
C LYS A 301 -19.46 -20.21 -5.76
N ILE A 302 -18.49 -19.33 -5.59
CA ILE A 302 -17.07 -19.71 -5.55
C ILE A 302 -16.76 -20.59 -4.34
N LEU A 303 -17.29 -20.24 -3.17
CA LEU A 303 -17.12 -21.02 -1.94
C LEU A 303 -17.76 -22.43 -2.03
N ASP A 304 -18.76 -22.60 -2.90
CA ASP A 304 -19.38 -23.89 -3.22
C ASP A 304 -18.61 -24.72 -4.28
N SER A 305 -17.55 -24.16 -4.87
CA SER A 305 -16.73 -24.83 -5.88
C SER A 305 -15.61 -25.70 -5.28
N GLU A 306 -14.93 -26.50 -6.11
CA GLU A 306 -13.73 -27.28 -5.74
C GLU A 306 -12.49 -26.84 -6.54
N VAL A 307 -12.55 -25.67 -7.17
CA VAL A 307 -11.48 -25.18 -8.03
C VAL A 307 -10.49 -24.39 -7.19
N CYS A 308 -9.28 -24.91 -6.99
CA CYS A 308 -8.23 -24.20 -6.27
C CYS A 308 -7.56 -23.16 -7.18
N PHE A 309 -8.28 -22.09 -7.54
CA PHE A 309 -7.88 -21.15 -8.59
C PHE A 309 -6.80 -20.12 -8.23
N VAL A 310 -6.41 -20.00 -6.96
CA VAL A 310 -5.36 -19.09 -6.50
C VAL A 310 -4.25 -19.83 -5.75
N HIS A 311 -3.00 -19.52 -6.10
CA HIS A 311 -1.85 -20.09 -5.42
C HIS A 311 -1.22 -19.05 -4.48
N PRO A 312 -1.03 -19.34 -3.17
CA PRO A 312 -0.44 -18.40 -2.21
C PRO A 312 0.92 -17.86 -2.66
N THR A 313 1.84 -18.72 -3.11
CA THR A 313 3.17 -18.30 -3.61
C THR A 313 3.09 -17.37 -4.81
N GLN A 314 2.17 -17.61 -5.77
CA GLN A 314 2.03 -16.75 -6.95
C GLN A 314 1.42 -15.39 -6.57
N CYS A 315 0.43 -15.39 -5.67
CA CYS A 315 -0.15 -14.14 -5.15
C CYS A 315 0.89 -13.33 -4.35
N ARG A 316 1.79 -14.00 -3.61
CA ARG A 316 2.90 -13.32 -2.93
C ARG A 316 3.89 -12.72 -3.91
N MET A 317 4.24 -13.43 -4.98
CA MET A 317 5.09 -12.88 -6.05
C MET A 317 4.51 -11.61 -6.66
N LEU A 318 3.19 -11.54 -6.87
CA LEU A 318 2.53 -10.34 -7.37
C LEU A 318 2.59 -9.18 -6.38
N LEU A 319 2.38 -9.49 -5.10
CA LEU A 319 2.47 -8.49 -4.04
C LEU A 319 3.88 -7.91 -3.96
N ASP A 320 4.91 -8.77 -4.01
CA ASP A 320 6.31 -8.36 -4.00
C ASP A 320 6.66 -7.50 -5.24
N MET A 321 6.10 -7.83 -6.41
CA MET A 321 6.21 -7.00 -7.63
C MET A 321 5.55 -5.63 -7.47
N ALA A 322 4.34 -5.56 -6.88
CA ALA A 322 3.66 -4.30 -6.60
C ALA A 322 4.45 -3.44 -5.61
N ASN A 323 4.99 -4.06 -4.56
CA ASN A 323 5.88 -3.40 -3.60
C ASN A 323 7.14 -2.84 -4.29
N LEU A 324 7.76 -3.60 -5.21
CA LEU A 324 8.92 -3.12 -5.95
C LEU A 324 8.59 -1.91 -6.84
N LEU A 325 7.47 -1.95 -7.56
CA LEU A 325 7.01 -0.83 -8.39
C LEU A 325 6.76 0.43 -7.54
N TRP A 326 6.14 0.28 -6.38
CA TRP A 326 5.95 1.41 -5.47
C TRP A 326 7.27 1.96 -4.93
N PHE A 327 8.25 1.10 -4.63
CA PHE A 327 9.60 1.51 -4.24
C PHE A 327 10.31 2.32 -5.33
N CYS A 328 10.16 1.95 -6.61
CA CYS A 328 10.73 2.70 -7.73
C CYS A 328 10.12 4.11 -7.82
N GLY A 329 8.81 4.23 -7.57
CA GLY A 329 8.20 5.47 -7.12
C GLY A 329 7.85 6.50 -8.20
N SER A 330 8.07 6.22 -9.49
CA SER A 330 7.52 7.05 -10.57
C SER A 330 5.97 6.98 -10.58
N LEU A 331 5.31 7.96 -11.21
CA LEU A 331 3.85 7.97 -11.30
C LEU A 331 3.29 6.74 -12.03
N ASP A 332 3.94 6.31 -13.10
CA ASP A 332 3.55 5.12 -13.86
C ASP A 332 3.68 3.85 -13.01
N GLU A 333 4.82 3.67 -12.33
CA GLU A 333 5.04 2.50 -11.49
C GLU A 333 4.11 2.48 -10.27
N LYS A 334 3.83 3.63 -9.66
CA LYS A 334 2.83 3.76 -8.60
C LYS A 334 1.43 3.39 -9.11
N ALA A 335 1.05 3.81 -10.31
CA ALA A 335 -0.22 3.42 -10.92
C ALA A 335 -0.28 1.90 -11.20
N ARG A 336 0.80 1.32 -11.73
CA ARG A 336 0.92 -0.14 -11.92
C ARG A 336 0.84 -0.91 -10.60
N SER A 337 1.49 -0.41 -9.55
CA SER A 337 1.42 -0.97 -8.20
C SER A 337 -0.01 -0.95 -7.64
N ALA A 338 -0.70 0.19 -7.73
CA ALA A 338 -2.10 0.33 -7.30
C ALA A 338 -3.03 -0.65 -8.03
N ASN A 339 -2.81 -0.85 -9.34
CA ASN A 339 -3.56 -1.81 -10.14
C ASN A 339 -3.34 -3.26 -9.64
N ILE A 340 -2.10 -3.65 -9.34
CA ILE A 340 -1.80 -5.00 -8.83
C ILE A 340 -2.43 -5.20 -7.44
N TYR A 341 -2.30 -4.25 -6.51
CA TYR A 341 -2.94 -4.37 -5.19
C TYR A 341 -4.46 -4.50 -5.29
N SER A 342 -5.09 -3.69 -6.15
CA SER A 342 -6.54 -3.73 -6.39
C SER A 342 -6.98 -5.08 -6.98
N ARG A 343 -6.19 -5.62 -7.91
CA ARG A 343 -6.42 -6.95 -8.49
C ARG A 343 -6.29 -8.05 -7.45
N LEU A 344 -5.24 -8.03 -6.61
CA LEU A 344 -5.08 -8.99 -5.51
C LEU A 344 -6.25 -8.93 -4.53
N ALA A 345 -6.68 -7.73 -4.12
CA ALA A 345 -7.81 -7.56 -3.23
C ALA A 345 -9.11 -8.17 -3.80
N ARG A 346 -9.39 -7.94 -5.10
CA ARG A 346 -10.53 -8.52 -5.81
C ARG A 346 -10.43 -10.04 -5.95
N ARG A 347 -9.28 -10.53 -6.42
CA ARG A 347 -9.01 -11.97 -6.63
C ARG A 347 -9.19 -12.78 -5.34
N LEU A 348 -8.92 -12.17 -4.19
CA LEU A 348 -8.97 -12.80 -2.87
C LEU A 348 -10.24 -12.45 -2.06
N ALA A 349 -11.21 -11.74 -2.66
CA ALA A 349 -12.40 -11.25 -1.96
C ALA A 349 -13.26 -12.38 -1.35
N PHE A 350 -13.22 -13.60 -1.91
CA PHE A 350 -13.96 -14.76 -1.42
C PHE A 350 -13.59 -15.18 0.02
N LEU A 351 -12.44 -14.74 0.54
CA LEU A 351 -11.99 -15.03 1.91
C LEU A 351 -12.71 -14.18 2.98
N GLY A 352 -13.52 -13.21 2.58
CA GLY A 352 -14.14 -12.23 3.46
C GLY A 352 -13.13 -11.26 4.06
N ASP A 353 -13.62 -10.26 4.80
CA ASP A 353 -12.77 -9.24 5.45
C ASP A 353 -12.29 -9.65 6.84
N VAL A 354 -12.87 -10.73 7.39
CA VAL A 354 -12.51 -11.27 8.69
C VAL A 354 -12.44 -12.80 8.60
N LYS A 355 -11.64 -13.40 9.47
CA LYS A 355 -11.63 -14.86 9.61
C LYS A 355 -12.99 -15.35 10.09
N ASP A 356 -13.77 -15.91 9.17
CA ASP A 356 -15.04 -16.56 9.47
C ASP A 356 -14.88 -18.09 9.47
N GLN A 357 -15.20 -18.72 10.61
CA GLN A 357 -15.20 -20.18 10.74
C GLN A 357 -16.11 -20.88 9.73
N LYS A 358 -17.15 -20.20 9.22
CA LYS A 358 -18.01 -20.74 8.16
C LYS A 358 -17.24 -20.86 6.85
N ILE A 359 -16.46 -19.85 6.48
CA ILE A 359 -15.64 -19.85 5.26
C ILE A 359 -14.61 -20.99 5.31
N SER A 360 -13.98 -21.21 6.47
CA SER A 360 -12.99 -22.29 6.65
C SER A 360 -13.57 -23.72 6.58
N LYS A 361 -14.89 -23.87 6.51
CA LYS A 361 -15.63 -25.14 6.40
C LYS A 361 -16.41 -25.27 5.08
N THR A 362 -16.17 -24.38 4.12
CA THR A 362 -16.78 -24.43 2.80
C THR A 362 -16.19 -25.55 1.94
N ARG A 363 -16.89 -25.92 0.87
CA ARG A 363 -16.42 -26.94 -0.08
C ARG A 363 -15.10 -26.53 -0.74
N LEU A 364 -14.93 -25.24 -1.01
CA LEU A 364 -13.66 -24.70 -1.51
C LEU A 364 -12.53 -24.87 -0.48
N ALA A 365 -12.78 -24.55 0.79
CA ALA A 365 -11.77 -24.71 1.85
C ALA A 365 -11.32 -26.18 1.99
N GLU A 366 -12.26 -27.13 1.91
CA GLU A 366 -11.94 -28.57 1.92
C GLU A 366 -11.15 -28.99 0.67
N ALA A 367 -11.49 -28.45 -0.50
CA ALA A 367 -10.76 -28.70 -1.74
C ALA A 367 -9.31 -28.18 -1.66
N TYR A 368 -9.10 -26.98 -1.11
CA TYR A 368 -7.76 -26.44 -0.86
C TYR A 368 -6.98 -27.32 0.11
N ARG A 369 -7.57 -27.73 1.24
CA ARG A 369 -6.91 -28.63 2.19
C ARG A 369 -6.47 -29.94 1.54
N LYS A 370 -7.32 -30.51 0.67
CA LYS A 370 -6.97 -31.73 -0.08
C LYS A 370 -5.88 -31.48 -1.13
N ALA A 371 -5.85 -30.30 -1.73
CA ALA A 371 -4.91 -29.93 -2.78
C ALA A 371 -3.55 -29.46 -2.26
N GLU A 372 -3.43 -29.02 -1.01
CA GLU A 372 -2.20 -28.48 -0.40
C GLU A 372 -0.93 -29.30 -0.72
N PRO A 373 -0.90 -30.65 -0.59
CA PRO A 373 0.27 -31.43 -0.98
C PRO A 373 0.64 -31.30 -2.47
N SER A 374 -0.35 -31.30 -3.38
CA SER A 374 -0.14 -31.13 -4.83
C SER A 374 0.17 -29.68 -5.23
N LEU A 375 -0.20 -28.72 -4.38
CA LEU A 375 0.21 -27.32 -4.47
C LEU A 375 1.54 -27.07 -3.76
N PHE A 376 2.18 -28.13 -3.25
CA PHE A 376 3.45 -28.03 -2.56
C PHE A 376 3.40 -27.11 -1.32
N ILE A 377 2.28 -27.15 -0.59
CA ILE A 377 2.00 -26.44 0.66
C ILE A 377 1.86 -27.49 1.79
N LEU A 378 2.47 -27.23 2.95
CA LEU A 378 2.30 -28.09 4.12
C LEU A 378 0.89 -27.92 4.70
N SER A 379 0.16 -29.04 4.81
CA SER A 379 -1.16 -29.03 5.42
C SER A 379 -1.12 -28.76 6.92
N GLY A 380 -2.14 -28.04 7.39
CA GLY A 380 -2.37 -27.77 8.81
C GLY A 380 -2.99 -28.96 9.54
N ALA A 381 -3.22 -28.80 10.85
CA ALA A 381 -3.92 -29.81 11.63
C ALA A 381 -5.36 -30.03 11.13
N PRO A 382 -5.89 -31.28 11.16
CA PRO A 382 -7.27 -31.55 10.78
C PRO A 382 -8.26 -30.75 11.62
N GLY A 383 -9.16 -30.01 10.96
CA GLY A 383 -10.21 -29.20 11.61
C GLY A 383 -9.91 -27.70 11.72
N ASP A 384 -8.65 -27.30 11.58
CA ASP A 384 -8.24 -25.90 11.48
C ASP A 384 -8.42 -25.35 10.06
N GLU A 385 -8.47 -24.03 9.91
CA GLU A 385 -8.48 -23.38 8.61
C GLU A 385 -7.33 -23.87 7.71
N PRO A 386 -7.56 -24.13 6.40
CA PRO A 386 -6.48 -24.48 5.49
C PRO A 386 -5.33 -23.45 5.54
N ILE A 387 -4.10 -23.93 5.49
CA ILE A 387 -2.90 -23.08 5.54
C ILE A 387 -2.89 -22.17 4.31
N SER A 388 -3.28 -22.71 3.16
CA SER A 388 -3.52 -21.94 1.93
C SER A 388 -4.42 -20.72 2.15
N PHE A 389 -5.56 -20.87 2.83
CA PHE A 389 -6.48 -19.76 3.16
C PHE A 389 -5.83 -18.74 4.10
N THR A 390 -5.09 -19.22 5.10
CA THR A 390 -4.36 -18.35 6.05
C THR A 390 -3.35 -17.47 5.32
N LEU A 391 -2.55 -18.06 4.42
CA LEU A 391 -1.56 -17.34 3.63
C LEU A 391 -2.20 -16.34 2.65
N LEU A 392 -3.27 -16.75 1.96
CA LEU A 392 -3.99 -15.88 1.03
C LEU A 392 -4.65 -14.70 1.74
N ARG A 393 -5.21 -14.90 2.93
CA ARG A 393 -5.79 -13.80 3.72
C ARG A 393 -4.73 -12.78 4.11
N ALA A 394 -3.56 -13.23 4.58
CA ALA A 394 -2.45 -12.33 4.89
C ALA A 394 -2.02 -11.49 3.67
N ILE A 395 -1.97 -12.10 2.48
CA ILE A 395 -1.67 -11.39 1.22
C ILE A 395 -2.76 -10.36 0.88
N LYS A 396 -4.04 -10.72 1.06
CA LYS A 396 -5.17 -9.79 0.84
C LYS A 396 -5.05 -8.58 1.77
N ASP A 397 -4.85 -8.81 3.06
CA ASP A 397 -4.79 -7.76 4.08
C ASP A 397 -3.60 -6.82 3.83
N GLU A 398 -2.43 -7.38 3.48
CA GLU A 398 -1.24 -6.59 3.13
C GLU A 398 -1.45 -5.78 1.84
N ALA A 399 -2.04 -6.36 0.79
CA ALA A 399 -2.35 -5.65 -0.45
C ALA A 399 -3.31 -4.47 -0.21
N GLN A 400 -4.36 -4.68 0.61
CA GLN A 400 -5.31 -3.63 0.96
C GLN A 400 -4.66 -2.52 1.79
N GLY A 401 -3.84 -2.89 2.79
CA GLY A 401 -3.09 -1.92 3.59
C GLY A 401 -2.09 -1.10 2.76
N ASN A 402 -1.38 -1.75 1.83
CA ASN A 402 -0.43 -1.08 0.94
C ASN A 402 -1.14 -0.17 -0.07
N LEU A 403 -2.27 -0.59 -0.64
CA LEU A 403 -3.09 0.26 -1.49
C LEU A 403 -3.56 1.51 -0.75
N LEU A 404 -4.03 1.36 0.49
CA LEU A 404 -4.45 2.49 1.31
C LEU A 404 -3.30 3.48 1.55
N ASN A 405 -2.14 2.98 1.94
CA ASN A 405 -0.95 3.81 2.17
C ASN A 405 -0.50 4.54 0.90
N LEU A 406 -0.45 3.83 -0.24
CA LEU A 406 -0.09 4.40 -1.54
C LEU A 406 -1.06 5.52 -1.95
N LEU A 407 -2.37 5.28 -1.85
CA LEU A 407 -3.40 6.27 -2.19
C LEU A 407 -3.44 7.44 -1.21
N SER A 408 -2.95 7.25 0.02
CA SER A 408 -2.80 8.32 1.03
C SER A 408 -1.54 9.16 0.84
N GLY A 409 -0.78 8.95 -0.25
CA GLY A 409 0.44 9.69 -0.53
C GLY A 409 1.65 9.26 0.32
N LYS A 410 1.50 8.23 1.16
CA LYS A 410 2.60 7.69 1.95
C LYS A 410 3.59 6.96 1.03
N THR A 411 4.81 6.83 1.53
CA THR A 411 5.86 6.03 0.92
C THR A 411 5.68 4.56 1.28
N ILE A 412 6.37 3.65 0.59
CA ILE A 412 6.30 2.20 0.88
C ILE A 412 6.66 1.85 2.33
N PHE A 413 7.46 2.68 2.99
CA PHE A 413 7.86 2.50 4.38
C PHE A 413 6.87 3.09 5.38
N GLY A 414 5.81 3.77 4.91
CA GLY A 414 4.76 4.39 5.74
C GLY A 414 5.06 5.83 6.13
N ASP A 415 6.15 6.42 5.63
CA ASP A 415 6.54 7.81 5.86
C ASP A 415 5.87 8.77 4.86
N ASP A 416 5.73 10.04 5.22
CA ASP A 416 5.31 11.10 4.29
C ASP A 416 6.34 11.34 3.18
N GLY A 417 5.88 11.85 2.04
CA GLY A 417 6.72 12.14 0.88
C GLY A 417 7.80 13.20 1.15
N GLU A 418 7.60 14.06 2.14
CA GLU A 418 8.52 15.11 2.59
C GLU A 418 9.45 14.61 3.71
N LYS A 419 9.21 13.42 4.27
CA LYS A 419 10.00 12.91 5.39
C LYS A 419 11.44 12.61 4.98
N VAL A 420 12.39 13.08 5.78
CA VAL A 420 13.82 12.87 5.57
C VAL A 420 14.47 12.32 6.85
N PRO A 421 15.44 11.41 6.72
CA PRO A 421 16.12 10.86 7.88
C PRO A 421 17.11 11.84 8.50
N ARG A 422 17.37 11.70 9.81
CA ARG A 422 18.36 12.50 10.55
C ARG A 422 19.81 12.13 10.27
N GLY A 423 20.08 10.91 9.81
CA GLY A 423 21.44 10.51 9.42
C GLY A 423 21.90 11.30 8.19
N SER A 424 23.19 11.65 8.13
CA SER A 424 23.73 12.29 6.94
C SER A 424 23.85 11.31 5.76
N PHE A 425 24.05 11.82 4.55
CA PHE A 425 24.30 10.97 3.40
C PHE A 425 25.55 10.10 3.59
N GLY A 426 26.64 10.63 4.18
CA GLY A 426 27.85 9.87 4.48
C GLY A 426 27.61 8.70 5.44
N PHE A 427 26.75 8.90 6.45
CA PHE A 427 26.31 7.84 7.36
C PHE A 427 25.60 6.71 6.58
N TYR A 428 24.58 7.05 5.78
CA TYR A 428 23.81 6.05 5.03
C TYR A 428 24.64 5.35 3.96
N LYS A 429 25.52 6.09 3.27
CA LYS A 429 26.48 5.53 2.32
C LYS A 429 27.31 4.41 2.95
N THR A 430 27.83 4.65 4.17
CA THR A 430 28.64 3.66 4.90
C THR A 430 27.78 2.49 5.42
N ALA A 431 26.54 2.76 5.84
CA ALA A 431 25.64 1.74 6.38
C ALA A 431 25.08 0.77 5.33
N VAL A 432 24.91 1.23 4.08
CA VAL A 432 24.37 0.42 2.97
C VAL A 432 25.38 -0.63 2.48
N GLU A 433 26.68 -0.36 2.52
CA GLU A 433 27.73 -1.28 2.02
C GLU A 433 27.64 -2.71 2.60
N PRO A 434 27.61 -2.93 3.93
CA PRO A 434 27.49 -4.28 4.48
C PRO A 434 26.15 -4.96 4.17
N LEU A 435 25.07 -4.19 3.95
CA LEU A 435 23.76 -4.74 3.57
C LEU A 435 23.78 -5.27 2.14
N LEU A 436 24.42 -4.54 1.21
CA LEU A 436 24.61 -4.98 -0.17
C LEU A 436 25.47 -6.25 -0.25
N GLU A 437 26.53 -6.36 0.56
CA GLU A 437 27.36 -7.57 0.60
C GLU A 437 26.58 -8.76 1.17
N ASN A 438 25.81 -8.55 2.24
CA ASN A 438 24.93 -9.60 2.77
C ASN A 438 23.86 -10.03 1.75
N LEU A 439 23.23 -9.09 1.04
CA LEU A 439 22.27 -9.41 -0.01
C LEU A 439 22.90 -10.27 -1.10
N LYS A 440 24.12 -9.94 -1.54
CA LYS A 440 24.85 -10.71 -2.54
C LYS A 440 25.15 -12.14 -2.07
N GLU A 441 25.54 -12.34 -0.81
CA GLU A 441 25.79 -13.68 -0.26
C GLU A 441 24.50 -14.49 -0.08
N VAL A 442 23.40 -13.86 0.37
CA VAL A 442 22.08 -14.50 0.45
C VAL A 442 21.59 -14.90 -0.94
N GLU A 443 21.73 -14.03 -1.93
CA GLU A 443 21.36 -14.32 -3.31
C GLU A 443 22.15 -15.50 -3.87
N LYS A 444 23.48 -15.51 -3.65
CA LYS A 444 24.33 -16.63 -4.05
C LYS A 444 23.88 -17.94 -3.40
N THR A 445 23.53 -17.91 -2.12
CA THR A 445 22.99 -19.07 -1.40
C THR A 445 21.66 -19.52 -2.00
N TYR A 446 20.76 -18.59 -2.32
CA TYR A 446 19.48 -18.89 -2.97
C TYR A 446 19.66 -19.51 -4.37
N ARG A 447 20.60 -18.97 -5.17
CA ARG A 447 20.96 -19.53 -6.48
C ARG A 447 21.48 -20.97 -6.37
N ARG A 448 22.43 -21.22 -5.46
CA ARG A 448 22.96 -22.57 -5.20
C ARG A 448 21.87 -23.54 -4.74
N PHE A 449 20.90 -23.06 -3.95
CA PHE A 449 19.75 -23.86 -3.55
C PHE A 449 18.90 -24.27 -4.76
N LEU A 450 18.55 -23.31 -5.63
CA LEU A 450 17.75 -23.57 -6.82
C LEU A 450 18.48 -24.47 -7.85
N GLY A 451 19.80 -24.37 -7.93
CA GLY A 451 20.64 -25.26 -8.75
C GLY A 451 20.81 -26.68 -8.20
N GLY A 452 20.24 -26.99 -7.02
CA GLY A 452 20.40 -28.30 -6.38
C GLY A 452 21.82 -28.56 -5.84
N GLU A 453 22.66 -27.54 -5.74
CA GLU A 453 24.09 -27.65 -5.40
C GLU A 453 24.37 -27.68 -3.88
N MET A 454 23.35 -27.45 -3.06
CA MET A 454 23.48 -27.41 -1.60
C MET A 454 23.31 -28.80 -0.98
N ASN A 455 24.24 -29.19 -0.12
CA ASN A 455 24.09 -30.42 0.67
C ASN A 455 23.15 -30.22 1.88
N ALA A 456 22.79 -31.30 2.56
CA ALA A 456 21.84 -31.28 3.67
C ALA A 456 22.30 -30.40 4.87
N GLU A 457 23.60 -30.34 5.17
CA GLU A 457 24.12 -29.51 6.25
C GLU A 457 24.13 -28.01 5.90
N GLU A 458 24.46 -27.67 4.65
CA GLU A 458 24.35 -26.29 4.15
C GLU A 458 22.90 -25.80 4.20
N LYS A 459 21.93 -26.66 3.84
CA LYS A 459 20.50 -26.36 3.94
C LYS A 459 20.07 -26.15 5.39
N LYS A 460 20.47 -27.03 6.32
CA LYS A 460 20.23 -26.85 7.78
C LYS A 460 20.84 -25.58 8.34
N GLN A 461 22.02 -25.19 7.88
CA GLN A 461 22.64 -23.94 8.31
C GLN A 461 21.86 -22.71 7.83
N ALA A 462 21.31 -22.73 6.62
CA ALA A 462 20.44 -21.67 6.14
C ALA A 462 19.19 -21.52 7.02
N ILE A 463 18.55 -22.64 7.42
CA ILE A 463 17.42 -22.66 8.39
C ILE A 463 17.80 -21.98 9.70
N ARG A 464 18.93 -22.38 10.30
CA ARG A 464 19.40 -21.79 11.56
C ARG A 464 19.67 -20.29 11.44
N ASN A 465 20.28 -19.86 10.33
CA ASN A 465 20.57 -18.44 10.08
C ASN A 465 19.28 -17.61 9.96
N ARG A 466 18.23 -18.15 9.32
CA ARG A 466 16.94 -17.47 9.23
C ARG A 466 16.22 -17.39 10.56
N LEU A 467 16.23 -18.44 11.38
CA LEU A 467 15.67 -18.37 12.75
C LEU A 467 16.29 -17.22 13.54
N ALA A 468 17.62 -17.07 13.44
CA ALA A 468 18.33 -15.94 14.06
C ALA A 468 17.92 -14.58 13.47
N GLN A 469 17.64 -14.50 12.15
CA GLN A 469 17.14 -13.29 11.51
C GLN A 469 15.70 -12.96 11.89
N CYS A 470 14.78 -13.93 11.95
CA CYS A 470 13.41 -13.73 12.42
C CYS A 470 13.43 -13.21 13.87
N ASP A 471 14.29 -13.77 14.72
CA ASP A 471 14.47 -13.30 16.09
C ASP A 471 15.13 -11.92 16.19
N PHE A 472 15.96 -11.55 15.21
CA PHE A 472 16.51 -10.20 15.10
C PHE A 472 15.46 -9.19 14.63
N ARG A 473 14.73 -9.48 13.55
CA ARG A 473 13.65 -8.61 13.04
C ARG A 473 12.53 -8.46 14.07
N LYS A 474 12.15 -9.54 14.76
CA LYS A 474 11.20 -9.50 15.87
C LYS A 474 11.64 -8.49 16.94
N ARG A 475 12.92 -8.47 17.30
CA ARG A 475 13.46 -7.48 18.25
C ARG A 475 13.38 -6.05 17.71
N LEU A 476 13.73 -5.84 16.44
CA LEU A 476 13.62 -4.52 15.80
C LEU A 476 12.16 -4.00 15.79
N VAL A 477 11.21 -4.84 15.37
CA VAL A 477 9.78 -4.48 15.35
C VAL A 477 9.26 -4.23 16.77
N GLN A 478 9.75 -4.97 17.77
CA GLN A 478 9.43 -4.70 19.19
C GLN A 478 9.96 -3.35 19.67
N ASP A 479 11.15 -2.96 19.22
CA ASP A 479 11.72 -1.63 19.50
C ASP A 479 10.91 -0.52 18.81
N GLU A 480 10.49 -0.72 17.55
CA GLU A 480 9.61 0.20 16.81
C GLU A 480 8.23 0.34 17.47
N ILE A 481 7.65 -0.75 17.98
CA ILE A 481 6.41 -0.72 18.79
C ILE A 481 6.62 0.12 20.05
N LYS A 482 7.75 -0.06 20.75
CA LYS A 482 8.06 0.72 21.95
C LYS A 482 8.16 2.21 21.65
N GLU A 483 8.79 2.57 20.53
CA GLU A 483 8.88 3.95 20.06
C GLU A 483 7.49 4.52 19.75
N LYS A 484 6.67 3.80 18.96
CA LYS A 484 5.32 4.27 18.61
C LYS A 484 4.36 4.34 19.79
N LYS A 485 4.56 3.54 20.84
CA LYS A 485 3.84 3.71 22.12
C LYS A 485 4.17 5.05 22.78
N ASN A 486 5.44 5.48 22.74
CA ASN A 486 5.82 6.80 23.26
C ASN A 486 5.20 7.93 22.42
N ASP A 487 5.15 7.78 21.09
CA ASP A 487 4.47 8.74 20.20
C ASP A 487 2.98 8.83 20.51
N LEU A 488 2.33 7.69 20.75
CA LEU A 488 0.92 7.61 21.16
C LEU A 488 0.68 8.37 22.47
N ASP A 489 1.50 8.13 23.49
CA ASP A 489 1.40 8.80 24.79
C ASP A 489 1.69 10.30 24.69
N MET A 490 2.69 10.70 23.89
CA MET A 490 3.04 12.10 23.67
C MET A 490 1.90 12.86 22.97
N ASN A 491 1.29 12.26 21.94
CA ASN A 491 0.16 12.87 21.25
C ASN A 491 -1.08 12.92 22.16
N LEU A 492 -1.30 11.92 23.03
CA LEU A 492 -2.36 11.95 24.04
C LEU A 492 -2.16 13.09 25.05
N GLN A 493 -0.94 13.34 25.50
CA GLN A 493 -0.63 14.47 26.39
C GLN A 493 -0.86 15.81 25.70
N ARG A 494 -0.39 15.97 24.45
CA ARG A 494 -0.66 17.18 23.63
C ARG A 494 -2.16 17.40 23.44
N LEU A 495 -2.92 16.33 23.24
CA LEU A 495 -4.36 16.40 23.07
C LEU A 495 -5.07 16.85 24.36
N HIS A 496 -4.68 16.33 25.53
CA HIS A 496 -5.21 16.79 26.81
C HIS A 496 -4.90 18.28 27.05
N LEU A 497 -3.64 18.67 26.92
CA LEU A 497 -3.19 20.05 27.18
C LEU A 497 -3.86 21.05 26.24
N SER A 498 -3.96 20.74 24.94
CA SER A 498 -4.64 21.60 23.97
C SER A 498 -6.14 21.66 24.22
N THR A 499 -6.80 20.53 24.53
CA THR A 499 -8.25 20.47 24.82
C THR A 499 -8.61 21.30 26.06
N GLU A 500 -7.81 21.22 27.12
CA GLU A 500 -7.99 22.04 28.33
C GLU A 500 -7.78 23.54 28.06
N SER A 501 -6.91 23.87 27.10
CA SER A 501 -6.58 25.26 26.74
C SER A 501 -7.60 25.94 25.83
N ILE A 502 -8.44 25.17 25.09
CA ILE A 502 -9.47 25.72 24.18
C ILE A 502 -10.51 26.54 24.93
N GLY A 503 -11.01 26.06 26.08
CA GLY A 503 -12.04 26.74 26.85
C GLY A 503 -11.60 28.13 27.34
N PRO A 504 -10.44 28.25 28.02
CA PRO A 504 -9.85 29.52 28.41
C PRO A 504 -9.54 30.44 27.23
N ALA A 505 -8.96 29.93 26.14
CA ALA A 505 -8.64 30.73 24.96
C ALA A 505 -9.89 31.27 24.27
N LYS A 506 -10.95 30.45 24.13
CA LYS A 506 -12.26 30.87 23.63
C LYS A 506 -12.85 31.97 24.50
N LYS A 507 -12.81 31.81 25.82
CA LYS A 507 -13.32 32.82 26.76
C LYS A 507 -12.53 34.13 26.67
N SER A 508 -11.22 34.05 26.51
CA SER A 508 -10.33 35.20 26.33
C SER A 508 -10.66 35.96 25.05
N LEU A 509 -10.81 35.24 23.92
CA LEU A 509 -11.25 35.80 22.65
C LEU A 509 -12.64 36.45 22.75
N MET A 510 -13.60 35.79 23.40
CA MET A 510 -14.94 36.34 23.61
C MET A 510 -14.94 37.64 24.42
N ASN A 511 -14.03 37.77 25.39
CA ASN A 511 -13.90 38.99 26.18
C ASN A 511 -13.32 40.15 25.34
N ALA A 512 -12.25 39.89 24.59
CA ALA A 512 -11.66 40.88 23.69
C ALA A 512 -12.66 41.34 22.60
N PHE A 513 -13.51 40.42 22.13
CA PHE A 513 -14.55 40.74 21.16
C PHE A 513 -15.67 41.60 21.75
N LYS A 514 -16.14 41.32 22.97
CA LYS A 514 -17.15 42.16 23.64
C LYS A 514 -16.68 43.61 23.82
N GLU A 515 -15.40 43.80 24.10
CA GLU A 515 -14.80 45.13 24.20
C GLU A 515 -14.85 45.88 22.85
N VAL A 516 -14.77 45.16 21.73
CA VAL A 516 -14.92 45.72 20.37
C VAL A 516 -16.40 45.94 20.01
N GLU A 517 -17.29 44.99 20.29
CA GLU A 517 -18.72 45.06 19.98
C GLU A 517 -19.41 46.25 20.70
N GLU A 518 -19.01 46.55 21.93
CA GLU A 518 -19.50 47.72 22.66
C GLU A 518 -19.11 49.05 22.00
N GLN A 519 -18.00 49.08 21.25
CA GLN A 519 -17.45 50.26 20.60
C GLN A 519 -17.94 50.47 19.15
N VAL A 520 -18.33 49.41 18.43
CA VAL A 520 -18.71 49.46 16.99
C VAL A 520 -20.23 49.40 16.77
N LYS A 521 -21.07 49.94 17.68
CA LYS A 521 -22.55 49.80 17.65
C LYS A 521 -23.30 50.30 16.39
N THR A 522 -22.62 50.71 15.31
CA THR A 522 -23.23 51.03 14.01
C THR A 522 -22.31 50.61 12.85
N GLY A 523 -22.58 49.46 12.21
CA GLY A 523 -22.19 49.24 10.81
C GLY A 523 -21.40 47.98 10.45
N VAL A 524 -21.75 46.80 10.95
CA VAL A 524 -21.08 45.54 10.55
C VAL A 524 -22.03 44.59 9.81
N THR A 525 -21.57 44.05 8.67
CA THR A 525 -22.32 43.18 7.74
C THR A 525 -22.06 41.67 7.92
N VAL A 526 -21.04 41.27 8.68
CA VAL A 526 -20.77 39.85 9.03
C VAL A 526 -21.13 39.66 10.51
N SER A 527 -22.10 38.78 10.80
CA SER A 527 -22.56 38.59 12.18
C SER A 527 -21.58 37.72 12.99
N TRP A 528 -21.47 38.02 14.28
CA TRP A 528 -20.68 37.24 15.24
C TRP A 528 -21.03 35.74 15.24
N GLU A 529 -22.31 35.43 15.03
CA GLU A 529 -22.82 34.06 14.96
C GLU A 529 -22.26 33.33 13.74
N ASP A 530 -22.08 34.01 12.60
CA ASP A 530 -21.53 33.40 11.38
C ASP A 530 -20.03 33.09 11.51
N LEU A 531 -19.24 34.00 12.11
CA LEU A 531 -17.81 33.80 12.32
C LEU A 531 -17.54 32.69 13.35
N MET A 532 -18.26 32.69 14.48
CA MET A 532 -18.13 31.67 15.51
C MET A 532 -18.74 30.33 15.08
N SER A 533 -19.78 30.34 14.26
CA SER A 533 -20.30 29.12 13.62
C SER A 533 -19.25 28.54 12.66
N ALA A 534 -18.62 29.36 11.81
CA ALA A 534 -17.55 28.90 10.92
C ALA A 534 -16.34 28.35 11.69
N LEU A 535 -15.90 29.01 12.77
CA LEU A 535 -14.83 28.52 13.63
C LEU A 535 -15.24 27.25 14.40
N SER A 536 -16.46 27.19 14.92
CA SER A 536 -16.99 25.99 15.60
C SER A 536 -17.08 24.81 14.65
N GLN A 537 -17.54 25.03 13.41
CA GLN A 537 -17.51 24.00 12.35
C GLN A 537 -16.10 23.50 12.11
N VAL A 538 -15.08 24.37 12.17
CA VAL A 538 -13.67 24.01 11.98
C VAL A 538 -13.04 23.33 13.20
N ILE A 539 -13.48 23.67 14.42
CA ILE A 539 -13.15 22.98 15.67
C ILE A 539 -13.77 21.56 15.70
N PHE A 540 -14.93 21.41 15.04
CA PHE A 540 -15.61 20.13 14.78
C PHE A 540 -15.31 19.56 13.39
N VAL A 541 -14.27 20.04 12.68
CA VAL A 541 -13.72 19.31 11.52
C VAL A 541 -13.02 18.09 12.09
N HIS A 542 -13.82 17.07 12.29
CA HIS A 542 -13.36 15.71 12.31
C HIS A 542 -12.91 15.42 10.87
N GLY A 543 -11.60 15.43 10.65
CA GLY A 543 -10.93 14.90 9.46
C GLY A 543 -11.03 15.75 8.18
N SER A 544 -9.88 15.95 7.57
CA SER A 544 -9.73 16.37 6.19
C SER A 544 -10.17 15.28 5.20
N ALA A 545 -10.34 15.67 3.94
CA ALA A 545 -10.77 14.82 2.81
C ALA A 545 -9.95 13.53 2.51
N PRO A 546 -8.72 13.27 3.01
CA PRO A 546 -8.08 11.97 2.81
C PRO A 546 -8.80 10.81 3.52
N MET A 547 -9.73 11.07 4.44
CA MET A 547 -10.44 10.06 5.23
C MET A 547 -11.57 9.32 4.48
N VAL A 548 -11.89 9.66 3.24
CA VAL A 548 -12.92 8.93 2.45
C VAL A 548 -12.46 7.50 2.08
N ALA A 549 -11.19 7.16 2.31
CA ALA A 549 -10.63 5.84 2.03
C ALA A 549 -10.85 4.78 3.14
N LEU A 550 -11.68 5.05 4.15
CA LEU A 550 -12.04 4.08 5.19
C LEU A 550 -13.42 3.45 4.96
N GLN A 551 -13.50 2.56 3.96
CA GLN A 551 -14.54 1.52 3.90
C GLN A 551 -14.14 0.24 4.66
N GLY A 552 -13.21 0.34 5.63
CA GLY A 552 -12.67 -0.80 6.40
C GLY A 552 -13.02 -0.76 7.89
N ALA A 553 -14.21 -0.25 8.25
CA ALA A 553 -14.54 0.03 9.65
C ALA A 553 -14.44 -1.18 10.59
N ASP A 554 -14.79 -2.35 10.08
CA ASP A 554 -14.72 -3.62 10.84
C ASP A 554 -13.28 -4.14 10.97
N LEU A 555 -12.39 -3.80 10.04
CA LEU A 555 -11.00 -4.28 10.01
C LEU A 555 -10.15 -3.54 11.06
N ILE A 556 -10.37 -2.23 11.22
CA ILE A 556 -9.74 -1.42 12.29
C ILE A 556 -10.27 -1.79 13.66
N HIS A 557 -11.58 -2.01 13.79
CA HIS A 557 -12.18 -2.37 15.08
C HIS A 557 -11.57 -3.66 15.66
N ASN A 558 -11.49 -4.70 14.84
CA ASN A 558 -10.93 -6.00 15.24
C ASN A 558 -9.41 -5.94 15.47
N ALA A 559 -8.69 -5.14 14.68
CA ALA A 559 -7.25 -4.93 14.86
C ALA A 559 -6.93 -4.19 16.16
N ILE A 560 -7.77 -3.21 16.55
CA ILE A 560 -7.65 -2.51 17.83
C ILE A 560 -7.94 -3.46 18.99
N GLU A 561 -9.03 -4.24 18.94
CA GLU A 561 -9.32 -5.20 20.01
C GLU A 561 -8.18 -6.19 20.24
N LYS A 562 -7.56 -6.68 19.15
CA LYS A 562 -6.39 -7.56 19.22
C LYS A 562 -5.14 -6.84 19.75
N LEU A 563 -4.90 -5.60 19.32
CA LEU A 563 -3.80 -4.80 19.85
C LEU A 563 -3.94 -4.60 21.36
N GLU A 564 -5.14 -4.32 21.85
CA GLU A 564 -5.43 -4.16 23.28
C GLU A 564 -5.21 -5.46 24.07
N SER A 565 -5.57 -6.62 23.50
CA SER A 565 -5.38 -7.93 24.14
C SER A 565 -3.92 -8.38 24.18
N ASP A 566 -3.21 -8.24 23.07
CA ASP A 566 -1.91 -8.89 22.86
C ASP A 566 -0.75 -8.01 23.36
N SER A 567 -0.90 -6.69 23.27
CA SER A 567 0.16 -5.72 23.61
C SER A 567 -0.11 -4.94 24.91
N GLY A 568 -1.32 -5.06 25.46
CA GLY A 568 -1.78 -4.37 26.68
C GLY A 568 -1.93 -2.85 26.54
N VAL A 569 -1.81 -2.29 25.33
CA VAL A 569 -2.02 -0.87 25.05
C VAL A 569 -3.51 -0.58 25.13
N LYS A 570 -3.93 0.48 25.83
CA LYS A 570 -5.33 0.93 25.82
C LYS A 570 -5.53 2.00 24.76
N ILE A 571 -6.48 1.79 23.86
CA ILE A 571 -6.79 2.76 22.80
C ILE A 571 -8.09 3.47 23.15
N ASP A 572 -8.03 4.80 23.26
CA ASP A 572 -9.24 5.61 23.39
C ASP A 572 -9.85 5.79 22.00
N ARG A 573 -10.81 4.92 21.69
CA ARG A 573 -11.49 4.87 20.40
C ARG A 573 -12.20 6.19 20.05
N SER A 574 -12.56 7.01 21.04
CA SER A 574 -13.21 8.32 20.82
C SER A 574 -12.27 9.39 20.25
N LEU A 575 -10.96 9.16 20.32
CA LEU A 575 -9.90 10.05 19.83
C LEU A 575 -9.41 9.65 18.44
N LEU A 576 -9.89 8.51 17.91
CA LEU A 576 -9.60 8.08 16.56
C LEU A 576 -10.50 8.84 15.59
N LEU A 577 -9.97 9.18 14.42
CA LEU A 577 -10.74 9.79 13.33
C LEU A 577 -11.84 8.86 12.75
N HIS A 578 -12.09 7.71 13.35
CA HIS A 578 -12.84 6.60 12.77
C HIS A 578 -14.37 6.69 12.90
N ASP A 579 -14.93 7.61 13.71
CA ASP A 579 -16.37 7.76 13.85
C ASP A 579 -16.98 8.61 12.71
N ALA A 580 -16.92 8.06 11.50
CA ALA A 580 -17.34 8.67 10.23
C ALA A 580 -18.85 8.99 10.14
N LYS A 581 -19.65 8.65 11.16
CA LYS A 581 -21.08 8.99 11.21
C LYS A 581 -21.35 10.45 11.55
N ASP A 582 -20.47 11.07 12.34
CA ASP A 582 -20.59 12.48 12.75
C ASP A 582 -19.69 13.42 11.92
N MET A 583 -18.77 12.86 11.12
CA MET A 583 -17.87 13.56 10.19
C MET A 583 -18.53 14.03 8.89
N LYS A 584 -19.67 13.44 8.52
CA LYS A 584 -20.26 13.67 7.20
C LYS A 584 -20.87 15.07 7.05
N GLU A 585 -21.26 15.70 8.15
CA GLU A 585 -21.81 17.07 8.17
C GLU A 585 -20.72 18.15 8.14
N SER A 586 -19.46 17.86 8.51
CA SER A 586 -18.36 18.83 8.53
C SER A 586 -17.63 18.99 7.18
N ILE A 587 -17.69 17.97 6.33
CA ILE A 587 -17.03 17.90 5.01
C ILE A 587 -17.74 18.80 3.98
N GLU A 588 -19.07 18.96 4.06
CA GLU A 588 -19.85 19.80 3.13
C GLU A 588 -19.45 21.29 3.22
N GLY A 589 -18.91 21.74 4.36
CA GLY A 589 -18.38 23.10 4.52
C GLY A 589 -16.92 23.29 4.08
N LEU A 590 -16.20 22.24 3.66
CA LEU A 590 -14.77 22.29 3.28
C LEU A 590 -14.53 22.37 1.75
N ALA A 591 -15.53 22.04 0.93
CA ALA A 591 -15.39 21.97 -0.52
C ALA A 591 -15.17 23.34 -1.22
N GLU A 592 -15.47 24.46 -0.56
CA GLU A 592 -15.33 25.81 -1.16
C GLU A 592 -13.88 26.34 -1.23
N GLY A 593 -12.89 25.65 -0.65
CA GLY A 593 -11.51 26.15 -0.52
C GLY A 593 -10.43 25.49 -1.39
N TYR A 594 -10.75 24.46 -2.18
CA TYR A 594 -9.73 23.72 -2.94
C TYR A 594 -9.38 24.39 -4.28
N THR A 595 -8.12 24.77 -4.47
CA THR A 595 -7.53 24.90 -5.82
C THR A 595 -6.71 23.65 -6.11
N LEU A 596 -7.16 22.83 -7.07
CA LEU A 596 -6.33 21.77 -7.66
C LEU A 596 -5.05 22.38 -8.25
N LEU A 597 -3.89 21.82 -7.86
CA LEU A 597 -2.65 22.06 -8.59
C LEU A 597 -2.72 21.35 -9.94
N LYS A 598 -2.07 21.95 -10.94
CA LYS A 598 -2.14 21.51 -12.35
C LYS A 598 -1.53 20.12 -12.62
N ASP A 599 -0.83 19.55 -11.64
CA ASP A 599 -0.18 18.24 -11.71
C ASP A 599 -0.99 17.11 -11.04
N GLY A 600 -2.20 17.41 -10.55
CA GLY A 600 -3.05 16.41 -9.89
C GLY A 600 -2.66 16.14 -8.43
N GLY A 601 -1.72 16.90 -7.87
CA GLY A 601 -1.49 16.97 -6.43
C GLY A 601 -2.60 17.73 -5.70
N VAL A 602 -2.93 17.26 -4.51
CA VAL A 602 -3.72 18.02 -3.53
C VAL A 602 -2.70 18.68 -2.59
N ASP A 603 -2.89 19.96 -2.27
CA ASP A 603 -2.09 20.61 -1.23
C ASP A 603 -2.40 19.92 0.12
N PHE A 604 -1.39 19.27 0.70
CA PHE A 604 -1.52 18.39 1.87
C PHE A 604 -1.39 19.13 3.20
N ASP A 605 -1.21 20.45 3.19
CA ASP A 605 -1.32 21.23 4.42
C ASP A 605 -2.76 21.10 4.96
N ASP A 606 -2.90 20.36 6.06
CA ASP A 606 -4.13 20.06 6.81
C ASP A 606 -5.31 20.95 6.36
N PRO A 607 -6.28 20.44 5.58
CA PRO A 607 -7.43 21.22 5.11
C PRO A 607 -8.17 21.99 6.21
N ALA A 608 -8.13 21.52 7.46
CA ALA A 608 -8.60 22.28 8.61
C ALA A 608 -7.68 23.47 8.95
N ALA A 609 -6.35 23.29 8.96
CA ALA A 609 -5.37 24.35 9.14
C ALA A 609 -5.40 25.40 8.00
N THR A 610 -5.59 24.99 6.75
CA THR A 610 -5.72 25.88 5.59
C THR A 610 -7.02 26.69 5.67
N LYS A 611 -8.14 26.07 6.09
CA LYS A 611 -9.39 26.79 6.37
C LYS A 611 -9.27 27.72 7.57
N LEU A 612 -8.59 27.32 8.65
CA LEU A 612 -8.28 28.18 9.79
C LEU A 612 -7.45 29.40 9.37
N GLN A 613 -6.52 29.22 8.43
CA GLN A 613 -5.67 30.28 7.90
C GLN A 613 -6.43 31.23 6.98
N VAL A 614 -7.27 30.70 6.09
CA VAL A 614 -8.20 31.53 5.28
C VAL A 614 -9.18 32.30 6.18
N ILE A 615 -9.65 31.70 7.28
CA ILE A 615 -10.50 32.39 8.27
C ILE A 615 -9.69 33.46 9.01
N ALA A 616 -8.43 33.20 9.38
CA ALA A 616 -7.52 34.17 9.96
C ALA A 616 -7.32 35.37 9.04
N GLU A 617 -6.98 35.13 7.78
CA GLU A 617 -6.77 36.17 6.77
C GLU A 617 -8.03 37.00 6.51
N LYS A 618 -9.20 36.35 6.42
CA LYS A 618 -10.49 37.05 6.28
C LYS A 618 -10.82 37.89 7.51
N ALA A 619 -10.54 37.37 8.71
CA ALA A 619 -10.78 38.09 9.95
C ALA A 619 -9.83 39.30 10.09
N ASP A 620 -8.55 39.14 9.75
CA ASP A 620 -7.57 40.22 9.71
C ASP A 620 -7.93 41.30 8.69
N ALA A 621 -8.31 40.91 7.47
CA ALA A 621 -8.77 41.82 6.45
C ALA A 621 -10.05 42.57 6.88
N PHE A 622 -10.92 41.92 7.63
CA PHE A 622 -12.13 42.52 8.19
C PHE A 622 -11.80 43.53 9.30
N TRP A 623 -10.98 43.17 10.29
CA TRP A 623 -10.64 44.06 11.40
C TRP A 623 -9.84 45.28 10.99
N SER A 624 -9.03 45.15 9.94
CA SER A 624 -8.27 46.27 9.37
C SER A 624 -9.17 47.41 8.87
N GLN A 625 -10.45 47.14 8.59
CA GLN A 625 -11.43 48.17 8.19
C GLN A 625 -11.86 49.06 9.36
N PHE A 626 -11.58 48.66 10.60
CA PHE A 626 -11.98 49.38 11.81
C PHE A 626 -10.79 50.02 12.54
N GLU A 627 -9.60 50.02 11.94
CA GLU A 627 -8.37 50.53 12.56
C GLU A 627 -8.48 52.01 12.96
N ASP A 628 -9.11 52.82 12.11
CA ASP A 628 -9.37 54.24 12.37
C ASP A 628 -10.41 54.49 13.49
N ILE A 629 -11.25 53.49 13.80
CA ILE A 629 -12.38 53.61 14.73
C ILE A 629 -12.01 53.09 16.12
N LEU A 630 -11.35 51.93 16.17
CA LEU A 630 -11.05 51.20 17.40
C LEU A 630 -9.66 51.50 17.95
N GLY A 631 -8.77 52.01 17.10
CA GLY A 631 -7.36 52.20 17.43
C GLY A 631 -6.59 50.88 17.44
N LYS A 632 -5.32 51.00 17.06
CA LYS A 632 -4.38 49.88 16.92
C LYS A 632 -4.27 48.93 18.14
N PRO A 633 -4.22 49.41 19.40
CA PRO A 633 -4.04 48.54 20.57
C PRO A 633 -5.19 47.55 20.81
N VAL A 634 -6.43 47.96 20.53
CA VAL A 634 -7.62 47.12 20.76
C VAL A 634 -7.71 46.03 19.69
N LEU A 635 -7.44 46.40 18.42
CA LEU A 635 -7.41 45.46 17.31
C LEU A 635 -6.26 44.46 17.41
N ASP A 636 -5.06 44.89 17.82
CA ASP A 636 -3.92 43.99 17.98
C ASP A 636 -4.15 42.98 19.11
N ASN A 637 -4.84 43.37 20.19
CA ASN A 637 -5.26 42.44 21.24
C ASN A 637 -6.26 41.41 20.70
N LEU A 638 -7.29 41.84 19.95
CA LEU A 638 -8.25 40.94 19.33
C LEU A 638 -7.58 39.96 18.36
N ARG A 639 -6.72 40.46 17.47
CA ARG A 639 -5.91 39.66 16.53
C ARG A 639 -5.08 38.62 17.28
N LYS A 640 -4.39 39.04 18.34
CA LYS A 640 -3.59 38.14 19.20
C LYS A 640 -4.44 37.03 19.78
N ARG A 641 -5.54 37.35 20.47
CA ARG A 641 -6.42 36.34 21.09
C ARG A 641 -7.03 35.39 20.06
N PHE A 642 -7.26 35.88 18.85
CA PHE A 642 -7.77 35.07 17.75
C PHE A 642 -6.73 34.09 17.20
N HIS A 643 -5.51 34.57 16.95
CA HIS A 643 -4.40 33.72 16.52
C HIS A 643 -3.99 32.71 17.60
N ASP A 644 -3.97 33.12 18.87
CA ASP A 644 -3.74 32.22 20.02
C ASP A 644 -4.78 31.08 20.01
N TYR A 645 -6.06 31.42 19.80
CA TYR A 645 -7.13 30.44 19.72
C TYR A 645 -6.96 29.48 18.53
N ILE A 646 -6.64 30.01 17.35
CA ILE A 646 -6.38 29.20 16.14
C ILE A 646 -5.18 28.27 16.35
N ALA A 647 -4.10 28.75 16.94
CA ALA A 647 -2.89 27.97 17.18
C ALA A 647 -3.17 26.78 18.11
N ILE A 648 -3.94 26.99 19.19
CA ILE A 648 -4.36 25.91 20.11
C ILE A 648 -5.23 24.87 19.37
N VAL A 649 -6.11 25.31 18.47
CA VAL A 649 -6.96 24.42 17.66
C VAL A 649 -6.12 23.62 16.65
N LYS A 650 -5.17 24.27 15.95
CA LYS A 650 -4.22 23.59 15.04
C LYS A 650 -3.41 22.51 15.79
N GLU A 651 -2.91 22.85 16.99
CA GLU A 651 -2.14 21.93 17.83
C GLU A 651 -2.97 20.71 18.27
N ARG A 652 -4.25 20.93 18.64
CA ARG A 652 -5.19 19.84 18.97
C ARG A 652 -5.41 18.92 17.76
N ASN A 653 -5.69 19.49 16.58
CA ASN A 653 -5.97 18.71 15.37
C ASN A 653 -4.76 17.90 14.92
N ALA A 654 -3.56 18.48 14.96
CA ALA A 654 -2.32 17.76 14.70
C ALA A 654 -2.09 16.60 15.68
N ALA A 655 -2.42 16.79 16.97
CA ALA A 655 -2.33 15.72 17.97
C ALA A 655 -3.32 14.57 17.71
N VAL A 656 -4.55 14.85 17.23
CA VAL A 656 -5.53 13.81 16.86
C VAL A 656 -5.05 12.99 15.66
N ILE A 657 -4.49 13.64 14.64
CA ILE A 657 -3.91 12.96 13.47
C ILE A 657 -2.74 12.09 13.90
N GLY A 658 -1.79 12.65 14.65
CA GLY A 658 -0.63 11.91 15.15
C GLY A 658 -1.00 10.73 16.06
N TYR A 659 -2.07 10.87 16.86
CA TYR A 659 -2.63 9.77 17.65
C TYR A 659 -3.17 8.65 16.75
N THR A 660 -3.96 9.00 15.72
CA THR A 660 -4.54 8.02 14.78
C THR A 660 -3.46 7.30 13.97
N GLU A 661 -2.44 8.03 13.48
CA GLU A 661 -1.30 7.45 12.76
C GLU A 661 -0.49 6.48 13.63
N ALA A 662 -0.23 6.85 14.89
CA ALA A 662 0.47 5.99 15.83
C ALA A 662 -0.30 4.66 16.04
N VAL A 663 -1.64 4.71 16.13
CA VAL A 663 -2.47 3.49 16.23
C VAL A 663 -2.39 2.64 14.97
N LEU A 664 -2.45 3.22 13.78
CA LEU A 664 -2.34 2.47 12.52
C LEU A 664 -0.96 1.80 12.36
N LEU A 665 0.11 2.49 12.73
CA LEU A 665 1.46 1.93 12.72
C LEU A 665 1.62 0.81 13.76
N LEU A 666 1.03 0.96 14.95
CA LEU A 666 1.00 -0.09 15.96
C LEU A 666 0.25 -1.35 15.45
N ILE A 667 -0.86 -1.18 14.73
CA ILE A 667 -1.58 -2.29 14.08
C ILE A 667 -0.69 -2.98 13.04
N LYS A 668 -0.01 -2.21 12.18
CA LYS A 668 0.92 -2.75 11.18
C LYS A 668 2.03 -3.58 11.83
N TYR A 669 2.70 -3.04 12.84
CA TYR A 669 3.79 -3.73 13.53
C TYR A 669 3.32 -4.95 14.31
N GLN A 670 2.12 -4.91 14.91
CA GLN A 670 1.55 -6.08 15.58
C GLN A 670 1.23 -7.20 14.57
N THR A 671 0.72 -6.83 13.39
CA THR A 671 0.47 -7.78 12.28
C THR A 671 1.78 -8.40 11.79
N GLU A 672 2.86 -7.61 11.68
CA GLU A 672 4.19 -8.11 11.33
C GLU A 672 4.74 -9.07 12.41
N LEU A 673 4.56 -8.76 13.70
CA LEU A 673 4.94 -9.67 14.79
C LEU A 673 4.19 -11.01 14.73
N ASP A 674 2.90 -10.99 14.42
CA ASP A 674 2.10 -12.21 14.27
C ASP A 674 2.57 -13.04 13.09
N ALA A 675 2.87 -12.40 11.95
CA ALA A 675 3.43 -13.06 10.78
C ALA A 675 4.80 -13.68 11.08
N LEU A 676 5.69 -12.97 11.78
CA LEU A 676 6.99 -13.47 12.21
C LEU A 676 6.87 -14.63 13.23
N ALA A 677 5.87 -14.57 14.12
CA ALA A 677 5.60 -15.64 15.08
C ALA A 677 5.06 -16.90 14.40
N ALA A 678 4.12 -16.76 13.46
CA ALA A 678 3.60 -17.85 12.65
C ALA A 678 4.70 -18.47 11.79
N GLU A 679 5.57 -17.65 11.20
CA GLU A 679 6.74 -18.10 10.44
C GLU A 679 7.73 -18.87 11.32
N ARG A 680 8.04 -18.36 12.53
CA ARG A 680 8.93 -19.09 13.45
C ARG A 680 8.35 -20.43 13.86
N ALA A 681 7.05 -20.49 14.14
CA ALA A 681 6.36 -21.72 14.49
C ALA A 681 6.42 -22.73 13.34
N ASP A 682 6.25 -22.25 12.10
CA ASP A 682 6.39 -23.08 10.90
C ASP A 682 7.81 -23.65 10.76
N ILE A 683 8.84 -22.80 10.79
CA ILE A 683 10.25 -23.21 10.66
C ILE A 683 10.67 -24.21 11.75
N SER A 684 10.06 -24.13 12.94
CA SER A 684 10.40 -24.99 14.09
C SER A 684 9.74 -26.38 14.09
N ARG A 685 8.92 -26.73 13.09
CA ARG A 685 8.30 -28.07 13.02
C ARG A 685 9.37 -29.14 12.80
N GLU A 686 9.31 -30.24 13.55
CA GLU A 686 10.19 -31.42 13.40
C GLU A 686 10.21 -31.97 11.96
N GLU A 687 9.14 -31.72 11.19
CA GLU A 687 9.05 -32.03 9.77
C GLU A 687 10.18 -31.38 8.95
N TYR A 688 10.70 -30.19 9.29
CA TYR A 688 11.84 -29.59 8.59
C TYR A 688 13.18 -30.32 8.81
N ASP A 689 13.32 -31.04 9.93
CA ASP A 689 14.50 -31.87 10.22
C ASP A 689 14.42 -33.25 9.54
N GLN A 690 13.21 -33.69 9.13
CA GLN A 690 12.94 -35.00 8.53
C GLN A 690 12.66 -34.93 7.02
N LEU A 691 12.10 -33.83 6.53
CA LEU A 691 11.78 -33.61 5.12
C LEU A 691 13.07 -33.29 4.37
N GLY A 692 13.36 -34.12 3.38
CA GLY A 692 14.55 -34.01 2.57
C GLY A 692 14.74 -32.63 1.93
N ALA A 693 15.96 -32.41 1.50
CA ALA A 693 16.51 -31.21 0.87
C ALA A 693 15.68 -30.62 -0.29
N ASP A 694 14.75 -31.38 -0.86
CA ASP A 694 13.95 -31.06 -2.05
C ASP A 694 12.49 -30.71 -1.70
N HIS A 695 12.19 -30.56 -0.41
CA HIS A 695 10.85 -30.23 0.05
C HIS A 695 10.46 -28.77 -0.32
N PRO A 696 9.24 -28.53 -0.83
CA PRO A 696 8.78 -27.20 -1.24
C PRO A 696 8.90 -26.10 -0.19
N THR A 697 8.69 -26.45 1.08
CA THR A 697 8.80 -25.48 2.18
C THR A 697 10.21 -24.93 2.32
N MET A 698 11.24 -25.71 1.96
CA MET A 698 12.62 -25.20 1.87
C MET A 698 12.77 -24.15 0.77
N THR A 699 12.05 -24.31 -0.35
CA THR A 699 12.10 -23.33 -1.45
C THR A 699 11.39 -22.03 -1.08
N ALA A 700 10.21 -22.11 -0.48
CA ALA A 700 9.50 -20.94 0.04
C ALA A 700 10.34 -20.21 1.09
N PHE A 701 10.98 -20.97 1.98
CA PHE A 701 11.91 -20.48 2.98
C PHE A 701 13.09 -19.71 2.36
N MET A 702 13.81 -20.33 1.41
CA MET A 702 14.98 -19.69 0.79
C MET A 702 14.61 -18.45 -0.04
N LYS A 703 13.43 -18.47 -0.69
CA LYS A 703 12.89 -17.31 -1.40
C LYS A 703 12.59 -16.15 -0.45
N LYS A 704 12.00 -16.45 0.71
CA LYS A 704 11.70 -15.43 1.73
C LYS A 704 12.96 -14.82 2.32
N LEU A 705 13.98 -15.64 2.63
CA LEU A 705 15.29 -15.17 3.09
C LEU A 705 15.90 -14.16 2.11
N TYR A 706 15.83 -14.46 0.80
CA TYR A 706 16.30 -13.55 -0.24
C TYR A 706 15.49 -12.25 -0.33
N THR A 707 14.15 -12.36 -0.30
CA THR A 707 13.23 -11.21 -0.41
C THR A 707 13.37 -10.24 0.78
N ASP A 708 13.60 -10.74 1.98
CA ASP A 708 13.81 -9.90 3.17
C ASP A 708 15.15 -9.14 3.13
N ALA A 709 16.19 -9.78 2.61
CA ALA A 709 17.49 -9.13 2.40
C ALA A 709 17.38 -8.00 1.37
N ILE A 710 16.58 -8.20 0.32
CA ILE A 710 16.20 -7.17 -0.65
C ILE A 710 15.50 -6.02 0.06
N HIS A 711 14.41 -6.29 0.79
CA HIS A 711 13.59 -5.25 1.43
C HIS A 711 14.40 -4.40 2.41
N THR A 712 15.23 -5.04 3.24
CA THR A 712 16.13 -4.34 4.17
C THR A 712 17.09 -3.42 3.41
N THR A 713 17.68 -3.91 2.32
CA THR A 713 18.60 -3.10 1.50
C THR A 713 17.89 -1.93 0.83
N GLN A 714 16.66 -2.13 0.34
CA GLN A 714 15.81 -1.09 -0.25
C GLN A 714 15.51 0.04 0.74
N GLU A 715 15.15 -0.29 1.98
CA GLU A 715 14.85 0.70 3.02
C GLU A 715 16.05 1.63 3.29
N TRP A 716 17.25 1.06 3.38
CA TRP A 716 18.47 1.84 3.63
C TRP A 716 18.92 2.65 2.41
N LEU A 717 18.71 2.14 1.19
CA LEU A 717 18.91 2.90 -0.04
C LEU A 717 17.90 4.04 -0.18
N TYR A 718 16.65 3.83 0.23
CA TYR A 718 15.65 4.88 0.29
C TYR A 718 16.06 5.97 1.27
N LYS A 719 16.49 5.61 2.48
CA LYS A 719 17.04 6.57 3.46
C LYS A 719 18.26 7.32 2.90
N ALA A 720 19.15 6.64 2.18
CA ALA A 720 20.27 7.27 1.49
C ALA A 720 19.79 8.29 0.45
N GLN A 721 18.84 7.93 -0.43
CA GLN A 721 18.23 8.87 -1.38
C GLN A 721 17.62 10.08 -0.67
N ARG A 722 16.79 9.86 0.36
CA ARG A 722 16.14 10.95 1.10
C ARG A 722 17.15 11.89 1.75
N SER A 723 18.23 11.35 2.33
CA SER A 723 19.31 12.17 2.87
C SER A 723 20.07 12.95 1.78
N TYR A 724 20.23 12.38 0.58
CA TYR A 724 20.78 13.08 -0.58
C TYR A 724 19.89 14.25 -1.01
N LEU A 725 18.58 14.04 -1.15
CA LEU A 725 17.64 15.11 -1.52
C LEU A 725 17.65 16.24 -0.50
N PHE A 726 17.74 15.89 0.79
CA PHE A 726 17.79 16.87 1.86
C PHE A 726 19.04 17.77 1.81
N VAL A 727 20.23 17.18 1.56
CA VAL A 727 21.48 17.94 1.50
C VAL A 727 21.70 18.66 0.17
N SER A 728 21.21 18.08 -0.93
CA SER A 728 21.42 18.64 -2.28
C SER A 728 20.33 19.63 -2.71
N LEU A 729 19.20 19.67 -2.00
CA LEU A 729 18.00 20.42 -2.39
C LEU A 729 17.59 20.07 -3.83
N ASP A 730 17.48 18.76 -4.09
CA ASP A 730 17.03 18.18 -5.36
C ASP A 730 15.66 17.50 -5.14
N ARG A 731 14.87 17.38 -6.21
CA ARG A 731 13.58 16.65 -6.25
C ARG A 731 13.66 15.36 -7.06
N ALA A 732 14.84 15.04 -7.61
CA ALA A 732 15.04 13.87 -8.46
C ALA A 732 14.75 12.54 -7.74
N ASN A 733 14.06 11.63 -8.41
CA ASN A 733 13.86 10.28 -7.92
C ASN A 733 14.96 9.37 -8.50
N VAL A 734 16.15 9.44 -7.93
CA VAL A 734 17.34 8.73 -8.44
C VAL A 734 17.15 7.22 -8.54
N VAL A 735 16.48 6.61 -7.56
CA VAL A 735 16.11 5.19 -7.55
C VAL A 735 15.21 4.88 -8.75
N GLY A 736 14.11 5.63 -8.91
CA GLY A 736 13.17 5.43 -10.03
C GLY A 736 13.80 5.67 -11.39
N GLU A 737 14.61 6.72 -11.55
CA GLU A 737 15.34 7.01 -12.79
C GLU A 737 16.33 5.89 -13.14
N GLN A 738 17.03 5.34 -12.15
CA GLN A 738 17.98 4.23 -12.37
C GLN A 738 17.27 2.90 -12.65
N MET A 739 16.02 2.76 -12.23
CA MET A 739 15.19 1.58 -12.41
C MET A 739 14.13 1.75 -13.51
N GLU A 740 14.22 2.78 -14.33
CA GLU A 740 13.26 3.00 -15.41
C GLU A 740 13.27 1.82 -16.40
N GLY A 741 12.08 1.30 -16.74
CA GLY A 741 11.92 0.16 -17.65
C GLY A 741 12.42 -1.18 -17.10
N PHE A 742 12.71 -1.24 -15.79
CA PHE A 742 13.19 -2.43 -15.11
C PHE A 742 12.18 -3.58 -15.18
N LYS A 743 12.68 -4.81 -15.40
CA LYS A 743 11.89 -6.06 -15.39
C LYS A 743 12.10 -6.83 -14.10
N PHE A 744 11.04 -7.28 -13.44
CA PHE A 744 11.12 -8.00 -12.16
C PHE A 744 12.06 -9.23 -12.21
N SER A 745 12.09 -9.95 -13.33
CA SER A 745 13.04 -11.04 -13.65
C SER A 745 14.53 -10.69 -13.50
N THR A 746 14.87 -9.41 -13.61
CA THR A 746 16.26 -8.93 -13.53
C THR A 746 16.64 -8.40 -12.14
N PHE A 747 15.73 -8.49 -11.16
CA PHE A 747 15.89 -7.79 -9.88
C PHE A 747 16.81 -8.59 -8.99
N ASN A 748 17.96 -8.02 -8.67
CA ASN A 748 18.98 -8.71 -7.93
C ASN A 748 19.92 -7.75 -7.19
N ALA A 749 20.87 -8.31 -6.44
CA ALA A 749 21.89 -7.57 -5.73
C ALA A 749 22.64 -6.58 -6.64
N THR A 750 22.93 -6.97 -7.89
CA THR A 750 23.62 -6.08 -8.85
C THR A 750 22.79 -4.85 -9.19
N THR A 751 21.47 -4.99 -9.27
CA THR A 751 20.56 -3.87 -9.49
C THR A 751 20.66 -2.86 -8.36
N LEU A 752 20.55 -3.31 -7.10
CA LEU A 752 20.66 -2.41 -5.94
C LEU A 752 22.07 -1.83 -5.74
N ILE A 753 23.13 -2.56 -6.13
CA ILE A 753 24.49 -2.03 -6.20
C ILE A 753 24.60 -0.89 -7.22
N SER A 754 23.93 -1.02 -8.38
CA SER A 754 23.88 0.04 -9.41
C SER A 754 23.15 1.29 -8.90
N VAL A 755 22.02 1.09 -8.19
CA VAL A 755 21.30 2.20 -7.53
C VAL A 755 22.21 2.94 -6.55
N ASN A 756 22.90 2.20 -5.66
CA ASN A 756 23.84 2.81 -4.70
C ASN A 756 24.97 3.59 -5.41
N SER A 757 25.55 3.01 -6.46
CA SER A 757 26.62 3.64 -7.24
C SER A 757 26.15 4.93 -7.91
N THR A 758 24.91 4.95 -8.39
CA THR A 758 24.28 6.13 -9.00
C THR A 758 24.04 7.23 -7.98
N LEU A 759 23.51 6.88 -6.79
CA LEU A 759 23.35 7.82 -5.68
C LEU A 759 24.69 8.45 -5.26
N ILE A 760 25.75 7.64 -5.12
CA ILE A 760 27.10 8.13 -4.80
C ILE A 760 27.61 9.08 -5.89
N THR A 761 27.41 8.73 -7.17
CA THR A 761 27.83 9.55 -8.30
C THR A 761 27.10 10.88 -8.34
N ARG A 762 25.79 10.89 -8.09
CA ARG A 762 24.97 12.11 -7.99
C ARG A 762 25.42 13.00 -6.85
N TYR A 763 25.66 12.42 -5.68
CA TYR A 763 26.19 13.18 -4.54
C TYR A 763 27.56 13.80 -4.83
N ASN A 764 28.49 13.05 -5.41
CA ASN A 764 29.80 13.58 -5.79
C ASN A 764 29.68 14.69 -6.84
N THR A 765 28.79 14.52 -7.83
CA THR A 765 28.53 15.54 -8.86
C THR A 765 27.93 16.81 -8.24
N PHE A 766 27.04 16.67 -7.27
CA PHE A 766 26.51 17.79 -6.50
C PHE A 766 27.63 18.55 -5.77
N LEU A 767 28.53 17.85 -5.08
CA LEU A 767 29.67 18.47 -4.40
C LEU A 767 30.61 19.19 -5.39
N GLU A 768 30.91 18.57 -6.54
CA GLU A 768 31.71 19.20 -7.59
C GLU A 768 31.05 20.46 -8.16
N LYS A 769 29.73 20.42 -8.39
CA LYS A 769 28.95 21.58 -8.88
C LYS A 769 28.86 22.69 -7.84
N ALA A 770 28.79 22.36 -6.54
CA ALA A 770 28.77 23.35 -5.48
C ALA A 770 30.04 24.21 -5.51
N GLY A 771 31.19 23.62 -5.87
CA GLY A 771 32.45 24.28 -6.24
C GLY A 771 33.19 25.01 -5.12
N THR A 772 32.51 25.30 -4.01
CA THR A 772 33.04 25.97 -2.82
C THR A 772 32.36 25.41 -1.57
N GLU A 773 33.10 25.30 -0.48
CA GLU A 773 32.52 25.04 0.85
C GLU A 773 31.55 26.16 1.25
N PRO A 774 30.48 25.85 2.00
CA PRO A 774 29.56 26.88 2.49
C PRO A 774 30.27 27.79 3.50
N GLN A 775 29.89 29.07 3.50
CA GLN A 775 30.43 30.06 4.43
C GLN A 775 29.86 29.82 5.83
N LYS A 776 30.60 30.20 6.88
CA LYS A 776 30.15 30.08 8.28
C LYS A 776 29.69 31.43 8.81
N PHE A 777 28.52 31.46 9.43
CA PHE A 777 28.04 32.59 10.20
C PHE A 777 27.93 32.22 11.68
N ASN A 778 28.41 33.11 12.56
CA ASN A 778 28.43 32.87 14.00
C ASN A 778 27.62 33.92 14.73
N GLY A 779 26.53 33.50 15.37
CA GLY A 779 25.78 34.33 16.31
C GLY A 779 24.81 35.33 15.64
N LEU A 780 24.05 34.89 14.64
CA LEU A 780 22.97 35.69 14.07
C LEU A 780 21.84 35.85 15.08
N ARG A 781 21.47 37.09 15.41
CA ARG A 781 20.39 37.40 16.34
C ARG A 781 19.04 37.47 15.62
N TYR A 782 18.04 36.78 16.17
CA TYR A 782 16.64 36.87 15.76
C TYR A 782 15.79 37.29 16.97
N ASP A 783 15.32 38.53 16.96
CA ASP A 783 14.53 39.10 18.06
C ASP A 783 13.08 38.62 18.03
N ILE A 784 12.59 38.17 19.18
CA ILE A 784 11.19 37.79 19.37
C ILE A 784 10.32 39.04 19.51
N ASP A 785 9.11 39.00 18.96
CA ASP A 785 8.14 40.10 19.11
C ASP A 785 7.85 40.45 20.56
N ASP A 786 7.75 41.75 20.83
CA ASP A 786 7.40 42.31 22.14
C ASP A 786 6.13 41.67 22.71
N MET A 787 5.20 41.31 21.83
CA MET A 787 3.97 40.59 22.17
C MET A 787 4.21 39.26 22.91
N TYR A 788 5.23 38.50 22.52
CA TYR A 788 5.61 37.25 23.17
C TYR A 788 6.52 37.50 24.39
N VAL A 789 7.31 38.58 24.38
CA VAL A 789 8.07 39.01 25.57
C VAL A 789 7.13 39.32 26.73
N ASP A 790 6.01 39.99 26.47
CA ASP A 790 4.99 40.25 27.51
C ASP A 790 4.35 38.96 28.03
N MET A 791 4.12 37.97 27.16
CA MET A 791 3.66 36.64 27.60
C MET A 791 4.67 35.94 28.51
N ILE A 792 5.97 36.08 28.22
CA ILE A 792 7.04 35.55 29.09
C ILE A 792 7.02 36.24 30.45
N LYS A 793 6.83 37.58 30.51
CA LYS A 793 6.73 38.31 31.79
C LYS A 793 5.53 37.84 32.61
N ASP A 794 4.37 37.67 31.97
CA ASP A 794 3.13 37.25 32.62
C ASP A 794 3.25 35.87 33.28
N SER A 795 4.16 35.02 32.82
CA SER A 795 4.43 33.71 33.44
C SER A 795 5.08 33.81 34.83
N GLY A 796 5.70 34.95 35.17
CA GLY A 796 6.21 35.22 36.52
C GLY A 796 7.11 34.10 37.05
N THR A 797 6.62 33.37 38.04
CA THR A 797 7.34 32.28 38.72
C THR A 797 7.02 30.87 38.20
N ASP A 798 6.08 30.73 37.27
CA ASP A 798 5.43 29.45 36.96
C ASP A 798 6.13 28.68 35.82
N GLY A 799 7.20 29.24 35.25
CA GLY A 799 7.84 28.71 34.06
C GLY A 799 7.02 28.96 32.79
N ILE A 800 7.58 28.62 31.63
CA ILE A 800 6.92 28.85 30.35
C ILE A 800 7.30 27.79 29.32
N THR A 801 6.33 27.40 28.51
CA THR A 801 6.56 26.65 27.27
C THR A 801 5.87 27.41 26.15
N HIS A 802 6.61 27.76 25.10
CA HIS A 802 6.06 28.54 24.01
C HIS A 802 6.71 28.19 22.68
N THR A 803 5.93 28.27 21.61
CA THR A 803 6.34 27.95 20.24
C THR A 803 6.38 29.21 19.41
N VAL A 804 7.53 29.47 18.79
CA VAL A 804 7.77 30.60 17.89
C VAL A 804 8.00 30.06 16.49
N GLU A 805 7.29 30.62 15.51
CA GLU A 805 7.56 30.35 14.10
C GLU A 805 8.64 31.31 13.58
N ILE A 806 9.65 30.75 12.92
CA ILE A 806 10.66 31.52 12.19
C ILE A 806 10.40 31.29 10.70
N PRO A 807 9.72 32.23 10.02
CA PRO A 807 9.38 32.05 8.62
C PRO A 807 10.58 32.32 7.70
N VAL A 808 10.56 31.75 6.50
CA VAL A 808 11.53 32.06 5.44
C VAL A 808 11.41 33.51 4.98
N PHE A 809 10.17 34.01 4.89
CA PHE A 809 9.85 35.39 4.54
C PHE A 809 8.90 35.97 5.58
N ASP A 810 9.25 37.13 6.12
CA ASP A 810 8.38 37.92 6.98
C ASP A 810 8.07 39.24 6.27
N ILE A 811 6.78 39.51 6.00
CA ILE A 811 6.33 40.74 5.34
C ILE A 811 6.34 41.95 6.30
N HIS A 812 6.44 41.71 7.60
CA HIS A 812 6.36 42.72 8.65
C HIS A 812 7.72 43.07 9.26
N LYS A 813 8.76 42.23 9.04
CA LYS A 813 10.13 42.49 9.52
C LYS A 813 11.18 42.16 8.47
N PRO A 814 12.29 42.92 8.39
CA PRO A 814 13.45 42.52 7.62
C PRO A 814 13.97 41.17 8.13
N ASN A 815 14.00 40.16 7.26
CA ASN A 815 14.55 38.85 7.61
C ASN A 815 16.06 39.01 7.94
N PRO A 816 16.51 38.73 9.18
CA PRO A 816 17.91 38.90 9.56
C PRO A 816 18.85 37.93 8.82
N PHE A 817 18.32 36.83 8.28
CA PHE A 817 19.07 35.88 7.44
C PHE A 817 19.40 36.46 6.05
N GLY A 818 18.80 37.59 5.65
CA GLY A 818 19.22 38.36 4.46
C GLY A 818 19.22 37.56 3.14
N SER A 819 20.25 37.77 2.32
CA SER A 819 20.48 37.11 1.02
C SER A 819 21.14 35.72 1.15
N MET A 820 21.05 35.10 2.33
CA MET A 820 21.63 33.79 2.64
C MET A 820 20.63 32.67 2.32
N VAL A 821 21.13 31.63 1.68
CA VAL A 821 20.35 30.45 1.26
C VAL A 821 21.06 29.17 1.68
N ASP A 822 20.31 28.06 1.65
CA ASP A 822 20.76 26.74 2.11
C ASP A 822 21.42 26.83 3.49
N ILE A 823 20.69 27.45 4.41
CA ILE A 823 21.14 27.73 5.77
C ILE A 823 21.05 26.45 6.60
N ARG A 824 22.18 26.00 7.14
CA ARG A 824 22.32 24.77 7.92
C ARG A 824 22.90 25.05 9.29
N LEU A 825 22.07 24.87 10.32
CA LEU A 825 22.39 25.11 11.71
C LEU A 825 23.42 24.12 12.24
N THR A 826 24.35 24.68 13.00
CA THR A 826 25.30 23.95 13.83
C THR A 826 24.95 24.11 15.30
N LYS A 827 24.45 25.29 15.68
CA LYS A 827 24.11 25.64 17.06
C LYS A 827 22.99 26.66 17.10
N VAL A 828 22.15 26.54 18.12
CA VAL A 828 21.07 27.47 18.44
C VAL A 828 21.11 27.78 19.93
N ARG A 829 20.90 29.04 20.29
CA ARG A 829 20.71 29.47 21.67
C ARG A 829 19.48 30.35 21.77
N PHE A 830 18.92 30.43 22.97
CA PHE A 830 17.81 31.31 23.25
C PHE A 830 18.07 32.05 24.55
N TYR A 831 17.89 33.36 24.55
CA TYR A 831 18.24 34.23 25.66
C TYR A 831 17.01 34.98 26.16
N LEU A 832 16.88 35.05 27.48
CA LEU A 832 15.88 35.83 28.20
C LEU A 832 16.60 36.89 29.06
N ASP A 833 16.66 38.12 28.55
CA ASP A 833 17.34 39.22 29.23
C ASP A 833 16.47 39.72 30.39
N GLY A 834 16.96 39.59 31.64
CA GLY A 834 16.21 39.98 32.84
C GLY A 834 15.52 38.83 33.59
N ALA A 835 15.67 37.59 33.10
CA ALA A 835 15.30 36.40 33.88
C ALA A 835 16.18 36.28 35.14
N GLU A 836 15.60 35.81 36.25
CA GLU A 836 16.31 35.58 37.50
C GLU A 836 16.12 34.14 37.98
N THR A 837 17.17 33.56 38.56
CA THR A 837 17.13 32.27 39.25
C THR A 837 18.01 32.32 40.50
N GLY A 838 17.68 31.49 41.50
CA GLY A 838 18.47 31.36 42.72
C GLY A 838 19.85 30.71 42.50
N SER A 839 20.01 29.95 41.41
CA SER A 839 21.28 29.31 41.03
C SER A 839 22.19 30.20 40.18
N HIS A 840 21.68 31.33 39.68
CA HIS A 840 22.30 32.19 38.66
C HIS A 840 22.47 31.55 37.28
N PHE A 841 21.97 30.33 37.08
CA PHE A 841 21.90 29.68 35.78
C PHE A 841 20.44 29.60 35.33
N LEU A 842 20.23 29.82 34.03
CA LEU A 842 18.96 29.50 33.39
C LEU A 842 19.16 28.26 32.54
N ASP A 843 18.38 27.22 32.82
CA ASP A 843 18.29 25.97 32.08
C ASP A 843 17.01 25.98 31.25
N LEU A 844 17.15 25.81 29.94
CA LEU A 844 16.03 25.78 29.01
C LEU A 844 16.20 24.68 27.97
N THR A 845 15.07 24.15 27.55
CA THR A 845 15.00 23.15 26.49
C THR A 845 14.52 23.81 25.20
N LEU A 846 15.23 23.58 24.11
CA LEU A 846 14.88 24.03 22.77
C LEU A 846 14.47 22.83 21.94
N LYS A 847 13.36 22.95 21.23
CA LYS A 847 12.83 21.92 20.34
C LYS A 847 12.60 22.50 18.95
N HIS A 848 13.35 21.99 17.97
CA HIS A 848 13.02 22.13 16.56
C HIS A 848 11.86 21.17 16.25
N GLN A 849 10.73 21.67 15.75
CA GLN A 849 9.52 20.86 15.59
C GLN A 849 9.58 19.84 14.45
N GLY A 850 10.56 19.97 13.54
CA GLY A 850 10.88 18.93 12.57
C GLY A 850 10.33 19.20 11.16
N LYS A 851 9.28 20.01 11.04
CA LYS A 851 8.88 20.60 9.76
C LYS A 851 9.73 21.83 9.48
N GLU A 852 10.47 21.82 8.38
CA GLU A 852 11.35 22.93 8.02
C GLU A 852 11.28 23.26 6.54
N THR A 853 11.70 24.48 6.22
CA THR A 853 11.83 24.97 4.87
C THR A 853 13.26 25.42 4.60
N ILE A 854 13.81 25.08 3.44
CA ILE A 854 15.16 25.47 3.03
C ILE A 854 15.10 26.03 1.60
N LEU A 855 15.78 27.15 1.38
CA LEU A 855 15.93 27.76 0.06
C LEU A 855 17.20 27.26 -0.61
N ASN A 856 17.17 26.99 -1.91
CA ASN A 856 18.38 26.72 -2.69
C ASN A 856 19.02 28.02 -3.22
N LYS A 857 20.09 27.90 -4.01
CA LYS A 857 20.81 29.06 -4.61
C LYS A 857 19.98 29.86 -5.62
N GLN A 858 18.83 29.34 -6.04
CA GLN A 858 17.88 29.96 -6.97
C GLN A 858 16.65 30.53 -6.24
N ASP A 859 16.69 30.61 -4.89
CA ASP A 859 15.56 30.98 -4.03
C ASP A 859 14.33 30.05 -4.18
N GLU A 860 14.53 28.83 -4.68
CA GLU A 860 13.47 27.85 -4.74
C GLU A 860 13.26 27.21 -3.36
N ARG A 861 11.99 27.04 -3.00
CA ARG A 861 11.55 26.51 -1.71
C ARG A 861 11.55 24.98 -1.70
N PHE A 862 12.12 24.40 -0.66
CA PHE A 862 12.08 22.97 -0.34
C PHE A 862 11.56 22.77 1.07
N ASP A 863 10.49 22.01 1.21
CA ASP A 863 9.88 21.68 2.49
C ASP A 863 10.23 20.24 2.89
N PHE A 864 10.61 20.05 4.14
CA PHE A 864 11.02 18.76 4.69
C PHE A 864 10.38 18.51 6.05
N VAL A 865 10.24 17.22 6.38
CA VAL A 865 9.81 16.77 7.71
C VAL A 865 10.82 15.79 8.26
N HIS A 866 11.23 15.96 9.51
CA HIS A 866 12.09 15.00 10.21
C HIS A 866 11.67 14.90 11.68
N ASP A 867 12.21 13.91 12.39
CA ASP A 867 11.91 13.76 13.82
C ASP A 867 12.36 15.00 14.60
N PRO A 868 11.55 15.52 15.55
CA PRO A 868 11.88 16.73 16.29
C PRO A 868 13.24 16.65 16.98
N LEU A 869 14.00 17.75 16.94
CA LEU A 869 15.30 17.83 17.61
C LEU A 869 15.17 18.58 18.91
N ILE A 870 15.56 17.92 20.00
CA ILE A 870 15.56 18.51 21.33
C ILE A 870 17.01 18.75 21.75
N THR A 871 17.33 19.99 22.08
CA THR A 871 18.64 20.36 22.63
C THR A 871 18.44 21.12 23.94
N LYS A 872 19.41 21.00 24.84
CA LYS A 872 19.41 21.74 26.11
C LYS A 872 20.37 22.91 25.99
N PHE A 873 19.94 24.05 26.50
CA PHE A 873 20.80 25.22 26.62
C PHE A 873 20.77 25.70 28.06
N ARG A 874 21.94 25.83 28.67
CA ARG A 874 22.10 26.34 30.02
C ARG A 874 23.19 27.39 30.06
N TYR A 875 22.86 28.58 30.51
CA TYR A 875 23.80 29.71 30.56
C TYR A 875 23.79 30.42 31.91
N ASN A 876 24.86 31.16 32.20
CA ASN A 876 24.96 32.02 33.38
C ASN A 876 24.25 33.36 33.09
N ILE A 877 23.25 33.71 33.88
CA ILE A 877 22.43 34.91 33.65
C ILE A 877 23.27 36.20 33.72
N LYS A 878 24.34 36.22 34.52
CA LYS A 878 25.23 37.40 34.65
C LYS A 878 26.25 37.51 33.52
N ASP A 879 26.55 36.41 32.85
CA ASP A 879 27.49 36.35 31.73
C ASP A 879 26.95 35.38 30.65
N PRO A 880 25.85 35.77 29.98
CA PRO A 880 25.08 34.84 29.13
C PRO A 880 25.82 34.41 27.86
N MET A 881 26.83 35.16 27.45
CA MET A 881 27.57 34.89 26.22
C MET A 881 28.79 33.97 26.44
N THR A 882 29.26 33.82 27.68
CA THR A 882 30.45 33.03 28.01
C THR A 882 30.05 31.64 28.49
N MET A 883 30.48 30.62 27.75
CA MET A 883 30.32 29.22 28.16
C MET A 883 31.43 28.83 29.14
N GLY A 884 31.06 28.13 30.22
CA GLY A 884 31.99 27.73 31.28
C GLY A 884 31.47 26.55 32.11
N PRO A 885 32.12 26.24 33.25
CA PRO A 885 31.70 25.14 34.12
C PRO A 885 30.22 25.29 34.54
N GLY A 886 29.43 24.24 34.32
CA GLY A 886 28.00 24.23 34.64
C GLY A 886 27.07 24.82 33.58
N THR A 887 27.58 25.17 32.40
CA THR A 887 26.79 25.54 31.21
C THR A 887 26.64 24.35 30.25
N THR A 888 25.59 24.37 29.43
CA THR A 888 25.34 23.41 28.36
C THR A 888 25.02 24.20 27.10
N ASP A 889 25.64 23.88 25.98
CA ASP A 889 25.42 24.60 24.72
C ASP A 889 24.30 23.96 23.90
N GLY A 890 23.58 24.77 23.12
CA GLY A 890 22.48 24.30 22.27
C GLY A 890 22.98 23.78 20.92
N ASP A 891 23.91 22.82 20.96
CA ASP A 891 24.43 22.17 19.76
C ASP A 891 23.30 21.36 19.08
N VAL A 892 23.12 21.58 17.78
CA VAL A 892 22.10 20.91 16.94
C VAL A 892 22.69 20.27 15.68
N GLY A 893 23.96 20.56 15.38
CA GLY A 893 24.74 19.94 14.32
C GLY A 893 26.23 19.90 14.68
N SER A 894 26.90 18.81 14.34
CA SER A 894 28.34 18.64 14.59
C SER A 894 29.17 19.25 13.45
N VAL A 895 30.01 20.24 13.75
CA VAL A 895 30.99 20.75 12.78
C VAL A 895 32.14 19.74 12.66
N GLY A 896 32.12 18.90 11.62
CA GLY A 896 33.24 18.01 11.26
C GLY A 896 33.01 16.50 11.46
N GLU A 897 31.86 16.09 12.01
CA GLU A 897 31.43 14.68 12.00
C GLU A 897 30.25 14.54 11.02
N ASP A 898 30.48 13.91 9.86
CA ASP A 898 29.46 13.62 8.85
C ASP A 898 28.56 12.46 9.30
N ARG A 899 27.87 12.64 10.43
CA ARG A 899 27.02 11.63 11.06
C ARG A 899 25.54 11.98 11.02
N TYR A 900 25.22 13.26 11.25
CA TYR A 900 23.85 13.76 11.25
C TYR A 900 23.68 14.86 10.22
N ALA A 901 22.52 14.88 9.57
CA ALA A 901 22.16 15.95 8.66
C ALA A 901 21.88 17.25 9.45
N MET A 902 22.34 18.38 8.94
CA MET A 902 22.11 19.68 9.57
C MET A 902 20.76 20.26 9.14
N VAL A 903 20.02 20.82 10.09
CA VAL A 903 18.69 21.41 9.89
C VAL A 903 18.78 22.90 9.65
N GLY A 904 17.76 23.50 9.07
CA GLY A 904 17.61 24.93 8.89
C GLY A 904 17.01 25.64 10.12
N PRO A 905 17.01 26.98 10.11
CA PRO A 905 16.36 27.79 11.14
C PRO A 905 14.86 27.95 10.92
N PHE A 906 14.38 27.76 9.69
CA PHE A 906 13.03 28.10 9.27
C PHE A 906 12.04 26.98 9.60
N THR A 907 11.60 26.98 10.85
CA THR A 907 10.69 26.01 11.45
C THR A 907 9.91 26.71 12.56
N GLN A 908 9.00 25.96 13.17
CA GLN A 908 8.57 26.24 14.54
C GLN A 908 9.62 25.76 15.55
N TRP A 909 9.97 26.64 16.48
CA TRP A 909 10.85 26.40 17.61
C TRP A 909 10.07 26.51 18.91
N THR A 910 10.09 25.46 19.72
CA THR A 910 9.57 25.54 21.09
C THR A 910 10.71 25.74 22.06
N PHE A 911 10.59 26.75 22.92
CA PHE A 911 11.43 26.88 24.10
C PHE A 911 10.62 26.54 25.35
N GLN A 912 11.29 25.90 26.30
CA GLN A 912 10.69 25.52 27.57
C GLN A 912 11.63 25.86 28.73
N VAL A 913 11.10 26.56 29.71
CA VAL A 913 11.73 26.88 30.98
C VAL A 913 10.84 26.33 32.08
N THR A 914 11.35 25.38 32.86
CA THR A 914 10.61 24.77 33.97
C THR A 914 11.18 25.21 35.31
N THR A 915 10.32 25.29 36.33
CA THR A 915 10.70 25.64 37.71
C THR A 915 11.58 24.56 38.34
N ASP A 916 11.35 23.28 38.02
CA ASP A 916 12.14 22.15 38.53
C ASP A 916 13.63 22.26 38.20
N ASN A 917 13.94 22.72 36.99
CA ASN A 917 15.34 22.90 36.55
C ASN A 917 15.89 24.28 36.91
N ASN A 918 15.05 25.21 37.33
CA ASN A 918 15.40 26.61 37.63
C ASN A 918 14.90 27.03 39.02
N PRO A 919 15.60 26.64 40.10
CA PRO A 919 15.20 27.00 41.46
C PRO A 919 15.12 28.52 41.64
N GLY A 920 14.00 29.02 42.16
CA GLY A 920 13.76 30.45 42.34
C GLY A 920 13.58 31.23 41.05
N LEU A 921 13.08 30.59 39.98
CA LEU A 921 12.78 31.22 38.70
C LEU A 921 11.84 32.42 38.86
N ASN A 922 12.21 33.53 38.22
CA ASN A 922 11.36 34.70 38.06
C ASN A 922 11.58 35.32 36.67
N LEU A 923 10.54 35.36 35.86
CA LEU A 923 10.51 35.88 34.50
C LEU A 923 9.84 37.26 34.39
N ALA A 924 9.29 37.82 35.48
CA ALA A 924 8.53 39.08 35.46
C ALA A 924 9.35 40.29 34.99
N ASN A 925 10.68 40.23 35.14
CA ASN A 925 11.61 41.28 34.74
C ASN A 925 12.23 41.06 33.34
N VAL A 926 11.81 40.02 32.61
CA VAL A 926 12.32 39.76 31.25
C VAL A 926 11.96 40.95 30.35
N SER A 927 12.98 41.56 29.76
CA SER A 927 12.83 42.75 28.91
C SER A 927 13.00 42.47 27.43
N LYS A 928 13.69 41.38 27.07
CA LYS A 928 13.92 40.93 25.70
C LYS A 928 14.04 39.41 25.65
N ALA A 929 13.60 38.83 24.54
CA ALA A 929 13.82 37.44 24.20
C ALA A 929 14.35 37.35 22.76
N TYR A 930 15.35 36.51 22.50
CA TYR A 930 15.90 36.34 21.15
C TYR A 930 16.58 34.99 20.97
N PHE A 931 16.51 34.48 19.75
CA PHE A 931 17.35 33.38 19.30
C PHE A 931 18.71 33.89 18.83
N MET A 932 19.72 33.03 18.96
CA MET A 932 21.03 33.23 18.38
C MET A 932 21.44 31.98 17.60
N PHE A 933 21.75 32.13 16.32
CA PHE A 933 22.01 31.02 15.40
C PHE A 933 23.46 31.00 14.90
N TRP A 934 24.03 29.80 14.79
CA TRP A 934 25.29 29.53 14.11
C TRP A 934 25.02 28.52 13.02
N PHE A 935 25.49 28.81 11.81
CA PHE A 935 25.14 28.03 10.65
C PHE A 935 26.18 28.13 9.55
N THR A 936 26.07 27.22 8.59
CA THR A 936 26.67 27.35 7.28
C THR A 936 25.64 27.84 6.27
N TYR A 937 26.06 28.59 5.24
CA TYR A 937 25.16 29.12 4.21
C TYR A 937 25.89 29.31 2.87
N TYR A 938 25.11 29.53 1.82
CA TYR A 938 25.57 30.09 0.55
C TYR A 938 24.92 31.46 0.33
N GLU A 939 25.55 32.30 -0.48
CA GLU A 939 24.93 33.55 -0.94
C GLU A 939 24.07 33.29 -2.19
N THR A 940 22.95 34.01 -2.30
CA THR A 940 22.17 34.10 -3.54
C THR A 940 23.02 34.69 -4.67
N MET A 941 22.81 34.22 -5.90
CA MET A 941 23.52 34.72 -7.09
C MET A 941 23.07 36.11 -7.51
#